data_AF-A0A7X2I1S5-F1
#
_entry.id   AF-A0A7X2I1S5-F1
#
_cell.length_a   1.000
_cell.length_b   1.000
_cell.length_c   1.000
_cell.angle_alpha   90.00
_cell.angle_beta   90.00
_cell.angle_gamma   90.00
#
_symmetry.space_group_name_H-M   'P 1'
#
loop_
_entity.id
_entity.type
_entity.pdbx_description
1 polymer ?
#
loop_
_entity_poly.entity_id
_entity_poly.type
_entity_poly.pdbx_seq_one_letter_code
_entity_poly.pdbx_strand_id
1 'polypeptide(L)'
;MARDNDIHIDTFIPYMRDVARCERSLHELNLLWRLIESSAKMNCAEEAHSMLPMMAATREGFQRLELDLVHSMVSESVHEVMSEIATCAHHVIDIVVRNLYERTADVGFLATDRTLCNYVAGISDGRGIMERLGEYRSKYTVYDEIMLINTEGTVLAQIDESSPVEGSLDPLLAQTLASDSYLETFRACDLRPHKQQALLYTQRMLHPSTGEPCGVLCLSFDFEGEMAGIFAGSSAAQGRSVALLLNAQNRVIASSDSDWIALGVKLPTNQDGAPHLYTHSGRTYLVQTVSATDYQGYPGPEGWKGQVMIPIEQAFGTKIMRCIDSLPQDVAQGLLGHAKSFCPPLYDIIKAADAIRRVVWNGQVMTAGQRGGSSRLKSVLEQIGETGARTNVVFTQSIRDLYDTVLSAGLRDSQSLTQLLVDLLDRNLYERANDCRWWALSPVLRQLLSHTAAQGAPSAELLEQATRVLEHINSLYTVYTRLMVYDRQGRILCASHPDMASGHSVLEQHIDPATLAAVLQLKDSQQYHVSPWSDAQAGAEGATYVYHAAIRQEGDSSVTVGGIAIVFNAIPEMQAMLSNALAGKPKNQALYVNRQGLVLASTDPASPPGSTVQLPSPRLLQVQAGQSEAVIAVHQQQYSIVGASVSRGYREFKTTDGYGDDVLALSIETFGQVETDSHGLVQAAHAVDGTGSGIGGVEMATFYVGAQLFALRAESVLEALPAAAISPVSAGRLPYCLGTLARHAQGQVTGYVWVFDLGELLTGQRTRLTEQSQVVVLEHGARKLGVLVSALHGVHHFEHASIIPAPSMTGGGDMLVSELIKANRGALLVQCINPHSLLNTLQRKPGEVAIAAPAVE
;
A
#
# COMPACT_ATOMS: atom_id res chain seq x y z
N MET A 1 11.60 -17.16 16.62
CA MET A 1 10.65 -18.03 17.34
C MET A 1 9.30 -17.84 16.68
N ALA A 2 8.94 -18.76 15.78
CA ALA A 2 7.66 -18.75 15.09
C ALA A 2 6.58 -19.25 16.05
N ARG A 3 5.57 -18.43 16.34
CA ARG A 3 4.31 -18.92 16.91
C ARG A 3 3.46 -19.34 15.71
N ASP A 4 3.24 -20.64 15.56
CA ASP A 4 2.09 -21.16 14.79
C ASP A 4 0.83 -20.63 15.48
N ASN A 5 0.30 -19.54 14.95
CA ASN A 5 -1.02 -19.05 15.25
C ASN A 5 -1.93 -19.71 14.21
N ASP A 6 -2.24 -21.00 14.42
CA ASP A 6 -3.07 -21.77 13.50
C ASP A 6 -4.44 -21.08 13.39
N ILE A 7 -4.68 -20.42 12.26
CA ILE A 7 -5.97 -19.79 11.96
C ILE A 7 -6.97 -20.93 11.83
N HIS A 8 -8.02 -20.93 12.65
CA HIS A 8 -9.11 -21.91 12.53
C HIS A 8 -9.97 -21.58 11.30
N ILE A 9 -9.49 -21.95 10.11
CA ILE A 9 -10.03 -21.56 8.80
C ILE A 9 -11.54 -21.87 8.66
N ASP A 10 -12.00 -22.99 9.20
CA ASP A 10 -13.41 -23.42 9.15
C ASP A 10 -14.37 -22.40 9.80
N THR A 11 -13.85 -21.61 10.75
CA THR A 11 -14.61 -20.55 11.42
C THR A 11 -14.90 -19.38 10.48
N PHE A 12 -14.01 -19.12 9.52
CA PHE A 12 -14.04 -17.94 8.65
C PHE A 12 -14.67 -18.20 7.29
N ILE A 13 -14.52 -19.41 6.73
CA ILE A 13 -15.07 -19.80 5.42
C ILE A 13 -16.54 -19.40 5.22
N PRO A 14 -17.47 -19.54 6.20
CA PRO A 14 -18.87 -19.16 6.02
C PRO A 14 -19.10 -17.68 5.67
N TYR A 15 -18.15 -16.81 6.05
CA TYR A 15 -18.21 -15.37 5.81
C TYR A 15 -17.49 -14.96 4.52
N MET A 16 -16.73 -15.89 3.90
CA MET A 16 -15.94 -15.67 2.69
C MET A 16 -16.57 -16.38 1.49
N ARG A 17 -17.55 -15.73 0.84
CA ARG A 17 -18.36 -16.36 -0.22
C ARG A 17 -17.54 -16.93 -1.39
N ASP A 18 -16.48 -16.23 -1.79
CA ASP A 18 -15.65 -16.63 -2.93
C ASP A 18 -14.73 -17.79 -2.57
N VAL A 19 -14.17 -17.79 -1.36
CA VAL A 19 -13.40 -18.93 -0.81
C VAL A 19 -14.28 -20.17 -0.69
N ALA A 20 -15.49 -20.05 -0.13
CA ALA A 20 -16.43 -21.16 -0.02
C ALA A 20 -16.92 -21.68 -1.39
N ARG A 21 -16.86 -20.87 -2.45
CA ARG A 21 -17.13 -21.31 -3.83
C ARG A 21 -15.92 -22.05 -4.41
N CYS A 22 -14.71 -21.55 -4.16
CA CYS A 22 -13.46 -22.17 -4.56
C CYS A 22 -13.31 -23.56 -3.93
N GLU A 23 -13.48 -23.65 -2.60
CA GLU A 23 -13.44 -24.90 -1.84
C GLU A 23 -14.38 -25.96 -2.43
N ARG A 24 -15.66 -25.61 -2.65
CA ARG A 24 -16.63 -26.54 -3.27
C ARG A 24 -16.20 -26.99 -4.67
N SER A 25 -15.64 -26.09 -5.47
CA SER A 25 -15.19 -26.42 -6.83
C SER A 25 -13.99 -27.38 -6.82
N LEU A 26 -13.05 -27.18 -5.90
CA LEU A 26 -11.89 -28.06 -5.71
C LEU A 26 -12.33 -29.43 -5.16
N HIS A 27 -13.25 -29.43 -4.21
CA HIS A 27 -13.83 -30.66 -3.65
C HIS A 27 -14.54 -31.51 -4.73
N GLU A 28 -15.34 -30.87 -5.59
CA GLU A 28 -15.98 -31.55 -6.73
C GLU A 28 -14.95 -32.17 -7.68
N LEU A 29 -13.86 -31.46 -7.98
CA LEU A 29 -12.79 -31.99 -8.83
C LEU A 29 -12.09 -33.20 -8.19
N ASN A 30 -11.81 -33.14 -6.89
CA ASN A 30 -11.22 -34.26 -6.15
C ASN A 30 -12.11 -35.52 -6.20
N LEU A 31 -13.43 -35.35 -6.06
CA LEU A 31 -14.40 -36.43 -6.23
C LEU A 31 -14.39 -37.02 -7.65
N LEU A 32 -14.33 -36.18 -8.68
CA LEU A 32 -14.24 -36.63 -10.08
C LEU A 32 -12.98 -37.46 -10.33
N TRP A 33 -11.82 -37.01 -9.85
CA TRP A 33 -10.56 -37.76 -9.95
C TRP A 33 -10.64 -39.13 -9.28
N ARG A 34 -11.29 -39.22 -8.12
CA ARG A 34 -11.51 -40.48 -7.41
C ARG A 34 -12.40 -41.45 -8.20
N LEU A 35 -13.45 -40.93 -8.85
CA LEU A 35 -14.33 -41.74 -9.70
C LEU A 35 -13.60 -42.26 -10.95
N ILE A 36 -12.79 -41.41 -11.59
CA ILE A 36 -11.99 -41.78 -12.77
C ILE A 36 -10.94 -42.84 -12.40
N GLU A 37 -10.23 -42.67 -11.28
CA GLU A 37 -9.26 -43.65 -10.78
C GLU A 37 -9.92 -45.02 -10.52
N SER A 38 -11.08 -45.03 -9.86
CA SER A 38 -11.83 -46.25 -9.60
C SER A 38 -12.32 -46.91 -10.89
N SER A 39 -12.81 -46.12 -11.85
CA SER A 39 -13.27 -46.63 -13.15
C SER A 39 -12.13 -47.24 -13.96
N ALA A 40 -10.96 -46.58 -13.98
CA ALA A 40 -9.77 -47.08 -14.66
C ALA A 40 -9.27 -48.40 -14.06
N LYS A 41 -9.25 -48.51 -12.72
CA LYS A 41 -8.92 -49.76 -12.01
C LYS A 41 -9.89 -50.90 -12.30
N MET A 42 -11.17 -50.61 -12.50
CA MET A 42 -12.20 -51.62 -12.75
C MET A 42 -12.26 -52.07 -14.22
N ASN A 43 -12.06 -51.15 -15.17
CA ASN A 43 -12.40 -51.37 -16.57
C ASN A 43 -11.20 -51.59 -17.51
N CYS A 44 -9.99 -51.14 -17.13
CA CYS A 44 -8.80 -51.18 -18.00
C CYS A 44 -7.48 -51.32 -17.21
N ALA A 45 -7.45 -52.17 -16.17
CA ALA A 45 -6.31 -52.29 -15.25
C ALA A 45 -4.99 -52.72 -15.92
N GLU A 46 -5.03 -53.66 -16.87
CA GLU A 46 -3.83 -54.12 -17.58
C GLU A 46 -3.31 -53.08 -18.59
N GLU A 47 -4.23 -52.41 -19.28
CA GLU A 47 -3.93 -51.42 -20.33
C GLU A 47 -3.47 -50.07 -19.74
N ALA A 48 -3.96 -49.72 -18.54
CA ALA A 48 -3.63 -48.50 -17.82
C ALA A 48 -2.59 -48.69 -16.70
N HIS A 49 -1.93 -49.87 -16.61
CA HIS A 49 -1.04 -50.21 -15.50
C HIS A 49 0.08 -49.17 -15.27
N SER A 50 0.61 -48.58 -16.35
CA SER A 50 1.63 -47.52 -16.28
C SER A 50 1.09 -46.14 -15.86
N MET A 51 -0.24 -45.91 -15.95
CA MET A 51 -0.88 -44.62 -15.67
C MET A 51 -1.50 -44.57 -14.27
N LEU A 52 -1.96 -45.70 -13.72
CA LEU A 52 -2.63 -45.77 -12.42
C LEU A 52 -1.80 -45.17 -11.26
N PRO A 53 -0.48 -45.42 -11.14
CA PRO A 53 0.34 -44.79 -10.09
C PRO A 53 0.42 -43.26 -10.25
N MET A 54 0.49 -42.76 -11.48
CA MET A 54 0.52 -41.32 -11.75
C MET A 54 -0.81 -40.67 -11.39
N MET A 55 -1.94 -41.31 -11.74
CA MET A 55 -3.28 -40.80 -11.39
C MET A 55 -3.49 -40.74 -9.87
N ALA A 56 -3.00 -41.74 -9.13
CA ALA A 56 -3.04 -41.74 -7.67
C ALA A 56 -2.19 -40.60 -7.08
N ALA A 57 -0.97 -40.41 -7.56
CA ALA A 57 -0.08 -39.33 -7.13
C ALA A 57 -0.65 -37.94 -7.46
N THR A 58 -1.27 -37.79 -8.63
CA THR A 58 -2.00 -36.60 -9.05
C THR A 58 -3.16 -36.28 -8.11
N ARG A 59 -3.99 -37.28 -7.77
CA ARG A 59 -5.13 -37.09 -6.87
C ARG A 59 -4.67 -36.68 -5.48
N GLU A 60 -3.62 -37.30 -4.95
CA GLU A 60 -3.01 -36.94 -3.67
C GLU A 60 -2.46 -35.50 -3.70
N GLY A 61 -1.82 -35.10 -4.80
CA GLY A 61 -1.42 -33.72 -5.05
C GLY A 61 -2.60 -32.74 -4.99
N PHE A 62 -3.70 -33.02 -5.70
CA PHE A 62 -4.88 -32.15 -5.68
C PHE A 62 -5.53 -32.05 -4.31
N GLN A 63 -5.62 -33.16 -3.57
CA GLN A 63 -6.17 -33.15 -2.21
C GLN A 63 -5.33 -32.27 -1.28
N ARG A 64 -4.00 -32.32 -1.40
CA ARG A 64 -3.10 -31.46 -0.61
C ARG A 64 -3.26 -29.99 -0.98
N LEU A 65 -3.39 -29.67 -2.26
CA LEU A 65 -3.57 -28.29 -2.70
C LEU A 65 -4.93 -27.71 -2.40
N GLU A 66 -6.00 -28.52 -2.44
CA GLU A 66 -7.32 -28.11 -1.97
C GLU A 66 -7.18 -27.51 -0.56
N LEU A 67 -6.50 -28.21 0.34
CA LEU A 67 -6.22 -27.74 1.70
C LEU A 67 -5.31 -26.52 1.72
N ASP A 68 -4.14 -26.58 1.05
CA ASP A 68 -3.13 -25.53 1.10
C ASP A 68 -3.66 -24.20 0.48
N LEU A 69 -4.38 -24.27 -0.64
CA LEU A 69 -4.91 -23.09 -1.35
C LEU A 69 -6.06 -22.45 -0.58
N VAL A 70 -7.01 -23.25 -0.09
CA VAL A 70 -8.11 -22.73 0.75
C VAL A 70 -7.53 -22.09 2.01
N HIS A 71 -6.56 -22.75 2.65
CA HIS A 71 -5.86 -22.19 3.80
C HIS A 71 -5.18 -20.85 3.47
N SER A 72 -4.41 -20.78 2.36
CA SER A 72 -3.78 -19.53 1.92
C SER A 72 -4.79 -18.43 1.65
N MET A 73 -5.91 -18.71 0.95
CA MET A 73 -6.94 -17.71 0.68
C MET A 73 -7.59 -17.18 1.95
N VAL A 74 -7.92 -18.07 2.91
CA VAL A 74 -8.50 -17.67 4.20
C VAL A 74 -7.48 -16.86 5.00
N SER A 75 -6.25 -17.36 5.12
CA SER A 75 -5.18 -16.69 5.87
C SER A 75 -4.91 -15.30 5.32
N GLU A 76 -4.83 -15.14 4.00
CA GLU A 76 -4.58 -13.85 3.36
C GLU A 76 -5.76 -12.89 3.56
N SER A 77 -6.98 -13.37 3.38
CA SER A 77 -8.19 -12.55 3.58
C SER A 77 -8.33 -12.10 5.05
N VAL A 78 -7.98 -12.96 6.01
CA VAL A 78 -7.94 -12.61 7.43
C VAL A 78 -6.83 -11.59 7.71
N HIS A 79 -5.64 -11.82 7.16
CA HIS A 79 -4.50 -10.93 7.34
C HIS A 79 -4.78 -9.52 6.78
N GLU A 80 -5.39 -9.43 5.60
CA GLU A 80 -5.88 -8.18 5.00
C GLU A 80 -6.76 -7.42 5.99
N VAL A 81 -7.83 -8.04 6.49
CA VAL A 81 -8.76 -7.37 7.40
C VAL A 81 -8.08 -6.95 8.70
N MET A 82 -7.20 -7.80 9.24
CA MET A 82 -6.45 -7.50 10.46
C MET A 82 -5.46 -6.33 10.26
N SER A 83 -4.79 -6.26 9.10
CA SER A 83 -3.92 -5.14 8.72
C SER A 83 -4.72 -3.85 8.60
N GLU A 84 -5.88 -3.89 7.91
CA GLU A 84 -6.78 -2.74 7.73
C GLU A 84 -7.17 -2.13 9.08
N ILE A 85 -7.69 -2.96 10.00
CA ILE A 85 -8.12 -2.48 11.33
C ILE A 85 -6.94 -2.09 12.22
N ALA A 86 -5.75 -2.66 12.02
CA ALA A 86 -4.53 -2.24 12.71
C ALA A 86 -4.08 -0.85 12.29
N THR A 87 -4.01 -0.58 10.99
CA THR A 87 -3.69 0.75 10.48
C THR A 87 -4.71 1.78 10.96
N CYS A 88 -6.01 1.45 10.99
CA CYS A 88 -7.03 2.32 11.54
C CYS A 88 -6.88 2.53 13.06
N ALA A 89 -6.52 1.50 13.83
CA ALA A 89 -6.29 1.63 15.28
C ALA A 89 -5.08 2.50 15.60
N HIS A 90 -4.00 2.36 14.82
CA HIS A 90 -2.84 3.27 14.85
C HIS A 90 -3.24 4.70 14.54
N HIS A 91 -4.00 4.93 13.48
CA HIS A 91 -4.51 6.26 13.11
C HIS A 91 -5.22 6.93 14.30
N VAL A 92 -6.07 6.20 15.02
CA VAL A 92 -6.79 6.75 16.18
C VAL A 92 -5.85 7.17 17.30
N ILE A 93 -4.93 6.28 17.72
CA ILE A 93 -4.09 6.53 18.91
C ILE A 93 -2.92 7.46 18.64
N ASP A 94 -2.27 7.35 17.48
CA ASP A 94 -1.07 8.12 17.18
C ASP A 94 -1.41 9.59 16.90
N ILE A 95 -2.56 9.87 16.27
CA ILE A 95 -3.03 11.25 16.06
C ILE A 95 -3.37 11.91 17.40
N VAL A 96 -4.15 11.24 18.26
CA VAL A 96 -4.56 11.87 19.53
C VAL A 96 -3.34 12.14 20.41
N VAL A 97 -2.40 11.19 20.54
CA VAL A 97 -1.19 11.38 21.36
C VAL A 97 -0.34 12.55 20.87
N ARG A 98 -0.14 12.68 19.55
CA ARG A 98 0.58 13.82 18.97
C ARG A 98 -0.14 15.15 19.23
N ASN A 99 -1.46 15.18 19.09
CA ASN A 99 -2.23 16.38 19.37
C ASN A 99 -2.12 16.83 20.83
N LEU A 100 -2.10 15.87 21.76
CA LEU A 100 -1.99 16.12 23.20
C LEU A 100 -0.58 16.58 23.61
N TYR A 101 0.46 16.08 22.94
CA TYR A 101 1.84 16.51 23.20
C TYR A 101 2.00 18.04 23.09
N GLU A 102 1.49 18.66 22.03
CA GLU A 102 1.61 20.11 21.81
C GLU A 102 0.96 20.92 22.95
N ARG A 103 -0.10 20.39 23.57
CA ARG A 103 -0.81 21.04 24.69
C ARG A 103 0.05 21.16 25.94
N THR A 104 1.03 20.28 26.11
CA THR A 104 1.98 20.31 27.24
C THR A 104 2.85 21.56 27.20
N ALA A 105 3.24 22.02 26.01
CA ALA A 105 3.99 23.25 25.81
C ALA A 105 3.08 24.49 25.88
N ASP A 106 1.86 24.39 25.33
CA ASP A 106 0.86 25.47 25.34
C ASP A 106 0.54 25.95 26.77
N VAL A 107 0.17 25.02 27.66
CA VAL A 107 -0.19 25.35 29.04
C VAL A 107 1.01 25.93 29.80
N GLY A 108 2.21 25.40 29.55
CA GLY A 108 3.44 25.89 30.14
C GLY A 108 3.76 27.32 29.71
N PHE A 109 3.64 27.62 28.41
CA PHE A 109 3.92 28.94 27.87
C PHE A 109 2.87 29.96 28.30
N LEU A 110 1.58 29.66 28.15
CA LEU A 110 0.50 30.60 28.46
C LEU A 110 0.43 30.93 29.96
N ALA A 111 0.83 29.99 30.84
CA ALA A 111 0.94 30.24 32.28
C ALA A 111 2.04 31.25 32.66
N THR A 112 2.95 31.58 31.73
CA THR A 112 4.00 32.60 31.91
C THR A 112 3.64 33.96 31.30
N ASP A 113 2.45 34.08 30.69
CA ASP A 113 2.02 35.32 30.07
C ASP A 113 1.94 36.46 31.10
N ARG A 114 2.78 37.48 30.93
CA ARG A 114 2.91 38.59 31.88
C ARG A 114 1.59 39.32 32.15
N THR A 115 0.73 39.44 31.14
CA THR A 115 -0.55 40.13 31.28
C THR A 115 -1.50 39.31 32.15
N LEU A 116 -1.57 37.99 31.89
CA LEU A 116 -2.40 37.08 32.66
C LEU A 116 -1.88 36.93 34.10
N CYS A 117 -0.55 36.76 34.29
CA CYS A 117 0.06 36.67 35.61
C CYS A 117 -0.16 37.93 36.45
N ASN A 118 -0.06 39.13 35.87
CA ASN A 118 -0.35 40.38 36.57
C ASN A 118 -1.81 40.44 37.06
N TYR A 119 -2.75 39.95 36.25
CA TYR A 119 -4.17 39.94 36.62
C TYR A 119 -4.45 38.93 37.73
N VAL A 120 -3.98 37.69 37.60
CA VAL A 120 -4.14 36.64 38.61
C VAL A 120 -3.49 37.03 39.94
N ALA A 121 -2.35 37.74 39.88
CA ALA A 121 -1.69 38.30 41.05
C ALA A 121 -2.40 39.51 41.70
N GLY A 122 -3.48 40.02 41.11
CA GLY A 122 -4.19 41.21 41.59
C GLY A 122 -3.43 42.53 41.39
N ILE A 123 -2.45 42.56 40.47
CA ILE A 123 -1.64 43.74 40.14
C ILE A 123 -2.38 44.64 39.13
N SER A 124 -3.15 44.05 38.21
CA SER A 124 -3.95 44.76 37.20
C SER A 124 -5.46 44.58 37.42
N ASP A 125 -6.26 45.47 36.81
CA ASP A 125 -7.72 45.52 36.98
C ASP A 125 -8.51 44.60 36.04
N GLY A 126 -7.82 43.72 35.30
CA GLY A 126 -8.44 42.74 34.41
C GLY A 126 -8.90 43.27 33.05
N ARG A 127 -8.67 44.54 32.73
CA ARG A 127 -8.98 45.08 31.40
C ARG A 127 -8.25 44.31 30.30
N GLY A 128 -9.01 43.88 29.28
CA GLY A 128 -8.48 43.17 28.11
C GLY A 128 -8.12 41.70 28.34
N ILE A 129 -8.35 41.12 29.53
CA ILE A 129 -8.05 39.70 29.80
C ILE A 129 -8.92 38.78 28.95
N MET A 130 -10.23 39.04 28.90
CA MET A 130 -11.16 38.27 28.07
C MET A 130 -10.81 38.35 26.58
N GLU A 131 -10.42 39.52 26.09
CA GLU A 131 -9.95 39.71 24.71
C GLU A 131 -8.66 38.91 24.46
N ARG A 132 -7.71 38.92 25.41
CA ARG A 132 -6.44 38.18 25.29
C ARG A 132 -6.65 36.66 25.27
N LEU A 133 -7.51 36.13 26.14
CA LEU A 133 -7.86 34.71 26.16
C LEU A 133 -8.64 34.31 24.89
N GLY A 134 -9.59 35.15 24.45
CA GLY A 134 -10.33 34.96 23.21
C GLY A 134 -9.43 34.98 21.97
N GLU A 135 -8.42 35.86 21.94
CA GLU A 135 -7.41 35.91 20.87
C GLU A 135 -6.54 34.65 20.81
N TYR A 136 -6.23 34.03 21.96
CA TYR A 136 -5.52 32.76 22.01
C TYR A 136 -6.42 31.62 21.49
N ARG A 137 -7.62 31.46 22.05
CA ARG A 137 -8.56 30.40 21.66
C ARG A 137 -8.97 30.47 20.19
N SER A 138 -9.05 31.68 19.61
CA SER A 138 -9.37 31.84 18.19
C SER A 138 -8.24 31.37 17.26
N LYS A 139 -7.00 31.29 17.75
CA LYS A 139 -5.86 30.71 17.01
C LYS A 139 -5.74 29.22 17.28
N TYR A 140 -5.93 28.80 18.52
CA TYR A 140 -5.89 27.39 18.95
C TYR A 140 -7.32 26.90 19.24
N THR A 141 -8.06 26.63 18.16
CA THR A 141 -9.49 26.23 18.25
C THR A 141 -9.68 24.82 18.83
N VAL A 142 -8.58 24.11 19.10
CA VAL A 142 -8.51 22.86 19.89
C VAL A 142 -8.98 23.02 21.33
N TYR A 143 -9.05 24.25 21.85
CA TYR A 143 -9.55 24.53 23.19
C TYR A 143 -11.01 25.01 23.15
N ASP A 144 -11.85 24.39 23.97
CA ASP A 144 -13.23 24.85 24.19
C ASP A 144 -13.37 25.75 25.42
N GLU A 145 -12.38 25.75 26.32
CA GLU A 145 -12.40 26.60 27.52
C GLU A 145 -10.97 26.87 28.04
N ILE A 146 -10.78 28.07 28.58
CA ILE A 146 -9.56 28.59 29.20
C ILE A 146 -9.97 29.38 30.43
N MET A 147 -9.54 28.93 31.60
CA MET A 147 -9.87 29.55 32.89
C MET A 147 -8.62 30.05 33.62
N LEU A 148 -8.78 31.17 34.30
CA LEU A 148 -7.82 31.70 35.29
C LEU A 148 -8.44 31.56 36.68
N ILE A 149 -7.71 30.95 37.60
CA ILE A 149 -8.23 30.58 38.93
C ILE A 149 -7.26 31.10 39.98
N ASN A 150 -7.75 31.70 41.06
CA ASN A 150 -6.89 32.14 42.17
C ASN A 150 -6.48 30.97 43.09
N THR A 151 -5.66 31.27 44.10
CA THR A 151 -5.18 30.28 45.09
C THR A 151 -6.28 29.67 45.95
N GLU A 152 -7.43 30.34 46.07
CA GLU A 152 -8.59 29.88 46.82
C GLU A 152 -9.57 29.04 45.99
N GLY A 153 -9.32 28.88 44.69
CA GLY A 153 -10.18 28.13 43.76
C GLY A 153 -11.33 28.93 43.16
N THR A 154 -11.36 30.25 43.32
CA THR A 154 -12.31 31.15 42.64
C THR A 154 -11.89 31.35 41.19
N VAL A 155 -12.82 31.19 40.25
CA VAL A 155 -12.59 31.48 38.83
C VAL A 155 -12.58 32.99 38.63
N LEU A 156 -11.44 33.53 38.20
CA LEU A 156 -11.24 34.95 37.93
C LEU A 156 -11.69 35.32 36.51
N ALA A 157 -11.43 34.44 35.54
CA ALA A 157 -11.84 34.60 34.15
C ALA A 157 -12.09 33.22 33.51
N GLN A 158 -13.02 33.15 32.58
CA GLN A 158 -13.36 31.96 31.78
C GLN A 158 -13.87 32.44 30.41
N ILE A 159 -13.59 31.72 29.33
CA ILE A 159 -14.01 32.10 27.97
C ILE A 159 -15.36 31.50 27.56
N ASP A 160 -15.76 30.36 28.13
CA ASP A 160 -17.04 29.72 27.81
C ASP A 160 -18.19 30.34 28.64
N GLU A 161 -18.78 31.41 28.09
CA GLU A 161 -19.92 32.08 28.72
C GLU A 161 -21.18 31.18 28.81
N SER A 162 -21.23 30.06 28.07
CA SER A 162 -22.39 29.17 28.06
C SER A 162 -22.46 28.23 29.27
N SER A 163 -21.35 28.04 29.98
CA SER A 163 -21.20 27.13 31.12
C SER A 163 -20.49 27.82 32.29
N PRO A 164 -21.07 28.87 32.90
CA PRO A 164 -20.35 29.67 33.87
C PRO A 164 -20.03 28.90 35.17
N VAL A 165 -18.78 29.01 35.62
CA VAL A 165 -18.28 28.44 36.88
C VAL A 165 -17.74 29.56 37.78
N GLU A 166 -18.20 29.61 39.04
CA GLU A 166 -17.74 30.62 40.02
C GLU A 166 -16.43 30.20 40.71
N GLY A 167 -16.21 28.90 40.86
CA GLY A 167 -15.07 28.35 41.58
C GLY A 167 -15.07 26.82 41.56
N SER A 168 -13.98 26.23 42.03
CA SER A 168 -13.80 24.79 42.13
C SER A 168 -13.16 24.42 43.46
N LEU A 169 -13.61 23.30 44.02
CA LEU A 169 -13.01 22.67 45.20
C LEU A 169 -12.26 21.39 44.82
N ASP A 170 -12.03 21.18 43.53
CA ASP A 170 -11.39 19.98 43.04
C ASP A 170 -9.93 19.90 43.56
N PRO A 171 -9.49 18.74 44.11
CA PRO A 171 -8.11 18.55 44.57
C PRO A 171 -7.04 18.84 43.52
N LEU A 172 -7.39 18.82 42.23
CA LEU A 172 -6.53 19.19 41.11
C LEU A 172 -5.88 20.57 41.31
N LEU A 173 -6.60 21.55 41.87
CA LEU A 173 -6.07 22.90 42.05
C LEU A 173 -4.93 22.92 43.06
N ALA A 174 -5.13 22.31 44.23
CA ALA A 174 -4.09 22.20 45.25
C ALA A 174 -2.87 21.40 44.76
N GLN A 175 -3.11 20.32 44.00
CA GLN A 175 -2.05 19.53 43.36
C GLN A 175 -1.26 20.37 42.33
N THR A 176 -1.96 21.17 41.53
CA THR A 176 -1.36 22.03 40.52
C THR A 176 -0.49 23.11 41.16
N LEU A 177 -0.99 23.78 42.20
CA LEU A 177 -0.23 24.81 42.93
C LEU A 177 1.05 24.27 43.57
N ALA A 178 1.03 23.00 44.02
CA ALA A 178 2.19 22.33 44.60
C ALA A 178 3.18 21.75 43.57
N SER A 179 2.78 21.64 42.30
CA SER A 179 3.59 21.05 41.23
C SER A 179 4.49 22.09 40.56
N ASP A 180 5.71 21.71 40.20
CA ASP A 180 6.61 22.52 39.37
C ASP A 180 6.34 22.37 37.86
N SER A 181 5.53 21.38 37.48
CA SER A 181 5.17 21.05 36.10
C SER A 181 3.65 21.02 35.92
N TYR A 182 3.20 21.05 34.67
CA TYR A 182 1.79 20.93 34.33
C TYR A 182 1.22 19.58 34.84
N LEU A 183 -0.08 19.56 35.11
CA LEU A 183 -0.85 18.35 35.35
C LEU A 183 -1.82 18.13 34.21
N GLU A 184 -1.92 16.88 33.76
CA GLU A 184 -2.87 16.42 32.75
C GLU A 184 -3.88 15.48 33.41
N THR A 185 -5.18 15.75 33.23
CA THR A 185 -6.24 14.90 33.80
C THR A 185 -7.39 14.68 32.83
N PHE A 186 -7.92 13.46 32.81
CA PHE A 186 -9.12 13.11 32.03
C PHE A 186 -10.18 12.46 32.93
N ARG A 187 -11.06 13.28 33.50
CA ARG A 187 -12.13 12.84 34.42
C ARG A 187 -13.22 13.88 34.58
N ALA A 188 -14.29 13.53 35.27
CA ALA A 188 -15.27 14.52 35.73
C ALA A 188 -14.59 15.55 36.63
N CYS A 189 -14.92 16.82 36.42
CA CYS A 189 -14.39 17.97 37.15
C CYS A 189 -15.47 19.04 37.24
N ASP A 190 -15.61 19.70 38.39
CA ASP A 190 -16.59 20.77 38.61
C ASP A 190 -16.28 22.04 37.80
N LEU A 191 -15.05 22.19 37.29
CA LEU A 191 -14.69 23.20 36.30
C LEU A 191 -15.37 23.01 34.94
N ARG A 192 -15.87 21.80 34.63
CA ARG A 192 -16.66 21.51 33.40
C ARG A 192 -17.89 20.68 33.75
N PRO A 193 -18.89 21.27 34.44
CA PRO A 193 -19.99 20.53 35.07
C PRO A 193 -20.93 19.84 34.07
N HIS A 194 -20.94 20.29 32.81
CA HIS A 194 -21.76 19.69 31.75
C HIS A 194 -21.07 18.54 31.00
N LYS A 195 -19.77 18.29 31.27
CA LYS A 195 -19.02 17.20 30.65
C LYS A 195 -18.95 16.00 31.59
N GLN A 196 -19.20 14.80 31.05
CA GLN A 196 -18.99 13.55 31.79
C GLN A 196 -17.52 13.36 32.16
N GLN A 197 -16.62 13.73 31.25
CA GLN A 197 -15.18 13.78 31.47
C GLN A 197 -14.61 14.99 30.72
N ALA A 198 -13.68 15.70 31.35
CA ALA A 198 -12.96 16.79 30.73
C ALA A 198 -11.47 16.46 30.69
N LEU A 199 -10.83 16.73 29.54
CA LEU A 199 -9.38 16.67 29.40
C LEU A 199 -8.81 18.05 29.75
N LEU A 200 -8.22 18.16 30.94
CA LEU A 200 -7.74 19.41 31.50
C LEU A 200 -6.22 19.39 31.61
N TYR A 201 -5.60 20.48 31.13
CA TYR A 201 -4.21 20.82 31.38
C TYR A 201 -4.18 21.98 32.37
N THR A 202 -3.54 21.78 33.52
CA THR A 202 -3.43 22.82 34.55
C THR A 202 -1.97 23.11 34.88
N GLN A 203 -1.65 24.39 35.06
CA GLN A 203 -0.30 24.82 35.42
C GLN A 203 -0.38 25.97 36.42
N ARG A 204 0.49 25.96 37.43
CA ARG A 204 0.57 27.06 38.38
C ARG A 204 1.08 28.32 37.69
N MET A 205 0.49 29.46 38.03
CA MET A 205 0.95 30.77 37.61
C MET A 205 1.75 31.40 38.74
N LEU A 206 2.87 32.05 38.40
CA LEU A 206 3.78 32.63 39.38
C LEU A 206 3.61 34.15 39.44
N HIS A 207 3.70 34.69 40.65
CA HIS A 207 3.62 36.11 40.89
C HIS A 207 4.81 36.82 40.22
N PRO A 208 4.55 37.79 39.33
CA PRO A 208 5.53 38.53 38.52
C PRO A 208 6.76 39.09 39.24
N SER A 209 6.63 39.40 40.54
CA SER A 209 7.65 40.09 41.35
C SER A 209 8.26 39.22 42.44
N THR A 210 7.54 38.21 42.93
CA THR A 210 7.95 37.40 44.09
C THR A 210 8.30 35.97 43.70
N GLY A 211 7.84 35.49 42.55
CA GLY A 211 8.04 34.12 42.09
C GLY A 211 7.17 33.07 42.81
N GLU A 212 6.36 33.48 43.80
CA GLU A 212 5.45 32.59 44.52
C GLU A 212 4.22 32.24 43.67
N PRO A 213 3.63 31.03 43.80
CA PRO A 213 2.38 30.70 43.13
C PRO A 213 1.25 31.69 43.48
N CYS A 214 0.62 32.28 42.47
CA CYS A 214 -0.50 33.24 42.63
C CYS A 214 -1.84 32.74 42.09
N GLY A 215 -1.86 31.62 41.38
CA GLY A 215 -3.08 31.00 40.86
C GLY A 215 -2.79 29.86 39.91
N VAL A 216 -3.80 29.44 39.15
CA VAL A 216 -3.77 28.32 38.21
C VAL A 216 -4.35 28.76 36.87
N LEU A 217 -3.64 28.44 35.79
CA LEU A 217 -4.19 28.41 34.43
C LEU A 217 -4.77 27.02 34.18
N CYS A 218 -5.99 26.95 33.64
CA CYS A 218 -6.63 25.71 33.22
C CYS A 218 -7.04 25.79 31.75
N LEU A 219 -6.55 24.87 30.92
CA LEU A 219 -6.99 24.69 29.54
C LEU A 219 -7.85 23.43 29.43
N SER A 220 -9.03 23.55 28.84
CA SER A 220 -9.93 22.45 28.52
C SER A 220 -9.85 22.13 27.04
N PHE A 221 -9.36 20.94 26.72
CA PHE A 221 -9.25 20.45 25.35
C PHE A 221 -10.62 19.98 24.84
N ASP A 222 -10.95 20.36 23.60
CA ASP A 222 -12.13 19.88 22.88
C ASP A 222 -11.94 18.43 22.41
N PHE A 223 -11.93 17.53 23.39
CA PHE A 223 -11.71 16.10 23.18
C PHE A 223 -12.78 15.48 22.28
N GLU A 224 -14.06 15.85 22.48
CA GLU A 224 -15.17 15.29 21.70
C GLU A 224 -15.09 15.73 20.23
N GLY A 225 -14.86 17.03 19.98
CA GLY A 225 -14.68 17.57 18.64
C GLY A 225 -13.46 16.98 17.93
N GLU A 226 -12.35 16.82 18.64
CA GLU A 226 -11.14 16.22 18.06
C GLU A 226 -11.35 14.75 17.69
N MET A 227 -11.94 13.95 18.59
CA MET A 227 -12.19 12.54 18.32
C MET A 227 -13.18 12.36 17.16
N ALA A 228 -14.20 13.22 17.04
CA ALA A 228 -15.10 13.22 15.88
C ALA A 228 -14.35 13.47 14.56
N GLY A 229 -13.41 14.42 14.55
CA GLY A 229 -12.53 14.70 13.41
C GLY A 229 -11.63 13.51 13.04
N ILE A 230 -11.01 12.88 14.04
CA ILE A 230 -10.17 11.68 13.85
C ILE A 230 -10.99 10.52 13.27
N PHE A 231 -12.19 10.26 13.79
CA PHE A 231 -13.03 9.17 13.30
C PHE A 231 -13.55 9.42 11.88
N ALA A 232 -13.93 10.66 11.55
CA ALA A 232 -14.27 11.05 10.18
C ALA A 232 -13.05 10.98 9.21
N GLY A 233 -11.84 11.05 9.77
CA GLY A 233 -10.52 10.79 9.18
C GLY A 233 -10.32 9.37 8.66
N SER A 234 -10.84 8.42 9.42
CA SER A 234 -10.46 7.01 9.35
C SER A 234 -11.28 6.17 8.36
N SER A 235 -10.80 4.97 8.02
CA SER A 235 -11.55 3.99 7.21
C SER A 235 -12.87 3.56 7.88
N ALA A 236 -12.98 3.67 9.20
CA ALA A 236 -14.23 3.42 9.94
C ALA A 236 -15.37 4.37 9.53
N ALA A 237 -15.08 5.55 8.96
CA ALA A 237 -16.09 6.47 8.45
C ALA A 237 -16.96 5.86 7.33
N GLN A 238 -16.50 4.77 6.69
CA GLN A 238 -17.27 4.04 5.69
C GLN A 238 -18.39 3.15 6.31
N GLY A 239 -18.52 3.15 7.64
CA GLY A 239 -19.57 2.44 8.38
C GLY A 239 -19.37 0.93 8.49
N ARG A 240 -18.18 0.44 8.09
CA ARG A 240 -17.85 -1.00 8.07
C ARG A 240 -17.27 -1.51 9.39
N SER A 241 -16.69 -0.62 10.17
CA SER A 241 -16.05 -0.90 11.45
C SER A 241 -16.37 0.21 12.46
N VAL A 242 -16.11 -0.05 13.73
CA VAL A 242 -16.24 0.93 14.81
C VAL A 242 -14.86 1.22 15.36
N ALA A 243 -14.43 2.47 15.26
CA ALA A 243 -13.19 2.97 15.83
C ALA A 243 -13.45 3.52 17.24
N LEU A 244 -12.56 3.21 18.17
CA LEU A 244 -12.71 3.45 19.60
C LEU A 244 -11.39 3.95 20.18
N LEU A 245 -11.50 4.79 21.21
CA LEU A 245 -10.40 5.07 22.12
C LEU A 245 -10.74 4.47 23.49
N LEU A 246 -9.81 3.73 24.07
CA LEU A 246 -9.95 3.08 25.37
C LEU A 246 -8.98 3.68 26.39
N ASN A 247 -9.37 3.67 27.67
CA ASN A 247 -8.47 4.00 28.77
C ASN A 247 -7.70 2.77 29.31
N ALA A 248 -6.87 2.98 30.34
CA ALA A 248 -6.08 1.93 30.99
C ALA A 248 -6.90 0.73 31.50
N GLN A 249 -8.18 0.93 31.85
CA GLN A 249 -9.09 -0.14 32.31
C GLN A 249 -9.86 -0.82 31.17
N ASN A 250 -9.48 -0.55 29.92
CA ASN A 250 -10.13 -1.00 28.68
C ASN A 250 -11.60 -0.57 28.59
N ARG A 251 -11.92 0.62 29.13
CA ARG A 251 -13.24 1.24 28.97
C ARG A 251 -13.21 2.24 27.82
N VAL A 252 -14.28 2.24 27.03
CA VAL A 252 -14.47 3.18 25.91
C VAL A 252 -14.56 4.60 26.45
N ILE A 253 -13.70 5.49 25.96
CA ILE A 253 -13.71 6.92 26.25
C ILE A 253 -14.08 7.77 25.04
N ALA A 254 -13.93 7.23 23.82
CA ALA A 254 -14.50 7.80 22.61
C ALA A 254 -14.92 6.67 21.65
N SER A 255 -16.00 6.89 20.88
CA SER A 255 -16.51 5.93 19.90
C SER A 255 -16.94 6.64 18.62
N SER A 256 -16.62 6.05 17.47
CA SER A 256 -17.11 6.51 16.16
C SER A 256 -18.61 6.25 15.96
N ASP A 257 -19.19 5.35 16.77
CA ASP A 257 -20.62 5.04 16.80
C ASP A 257 -21.01 4.78 18.26
N SER A 258 -21.38 5.85 18.97
CA SER A 258 -21.74 5.81 20.39
C SER A 258 -23.11 5.19 20.65
N ASP A 259 -23.99 5.14 19.64
CA ASP A 259 -25.28 4.46 19.70
C ASP A 259 -25.10 2.94 19.71
N TRP A 260 -24.10 2.44 18.97
CA TRP A 260 -23.77 1.02 18.94
C TRP A 260 -22.82 0.59 20.07
N ILE A 261 -21.75 1.36 20.33
CA ILE A 261 -20.80 1.12 21.42
C ILE A 261 -20.73 2.34 22.32
N ALA A 262 -21.49 2.29 23.41
CA ALA A 262 -21.58 3.38 24.38
C ALA A 262 -20.27 3.61 25.15
N LEU A 263 -20.08 4.86 25.59
CA LEU A 263 -18.96 5.25 26.46
C LEU A 263 -19.03 4.52 27.80
N GLY A 264 -17.87 4.29 28.40
CA GLY A 264 -17.70 3.60 29.69
C GLY A 264 -17.81 2.08 29.61
N VAL A 265 -18.28 1.49 28.50
CA VAL A 265 -18.35 0.04 28.30
C VAL A 265 -16.93 -0.55 28.34
N LYS A 266 -16.76 -1.65 29.08
CA LYS A 266 -15.51 -2.40 29.10
C LYS A 266 -15.49 -3.41 27.96
N LEU A 267 -14.45 -3.38 27.14
CA LEU A 267 -14.31 -4.26 25.98
C LEU A 267 -13.10 -5.19 26.13
N PRO A 268 -13.13 -6.37 25.47
CA PRO A 268 -11.93 -7.16 25.29
C PRO A 268 -10.95 -6.44 24.37
N THR A 269 -9.65 -6.66 24.59
CA THR A 269 -8.56 -6.07 23.82
C THR A 269 -7.77 -7.15 23.10
N ASN A 270 -7.27 -6.83 21.91
CA ASN A 270 -6.43 -7.70 21.09
C ASN A 270 -5.13 -6.98 20.71
N GLN A 271 -4.12 -7.05 21.58
CA GLN A 271 -2.84 -6.35 21.37
C GLN A 271 -1.83 -7.14 20.53
N ASP A 272 -1.90 -8.46 20.53
CA ASP A 272 -1.00 -9.30 19.72
C ASP A 272 -1.46 -9.39 18.26
N GLY A 273 -2.67 -8.90 17.97
CA GLY A 273 -3.27 -8.91 16.64
C GLY A 273 -3.56 -10.32 16.13
N ALA A 274 -3.75 -11.27 17.04
CA ALA A 274 -4.17 -12.61 16.66
C ALA A 274 -5.60 -12.56 16.06
N PRO A 275 -5.89 -13.33 14.99
CA PRO A 275 -7.19 -13.31 14.34
C PRO A 275 -8.23 -14.13 15.12
N HIS A 276 -8.54 -13.69 16.34
CA HIS A 276 -9.55 -14.28 17.20
C HIS A 276 -10.88 -13.55 17.07
N LEU A 277 -11.97 -14.30 17.21
CA LEU A 277 -13.32 -13.75 17.22
C LEU A 277 -13.72 -13.32 18.63
N TYR A 278 -14.13 -12.07 18.77
CA TYR A 278 -14.61 -11.49 20.02
C TYR A 278 -16.12 -11.27 19.94
N THR A 279 -16.82 -11.46 21.05
CA THR A 279 -18.27 -11.23 21.10
C THR A 279 -18.59 -10.00 21.94
N HIS A 280 -19.42 -9.11 21.40
CA HIS A 280 -19.97 -7.97 22.12
C HIS A 280 -21.45 -7.78 21.73
N SER A 281 -22.32 -7.61 22.73
CA SER A 281 -23.75 -7.36 22.54
C SER A 281 -24.45 -8.31 21.54
N GLY A 282 -24.06 -9.60 21.57
CA GLY A 282 -24.62 -10.64 20.71
C GLY A 282 -24.12 -10.66 19.26
N ARG A 283 -23.14 -9.81 18.90
CA ARG A 283 -22.44 -9.85 17.61
C ARG A 283 -20.99 -10.25 17.76
N THR A 284 -20.43 -10.79 16.68
CA THR A 284 -19.04 -11.27 16.63
C THR A 284 -18.17 -10.34 15.78
N TYR A 285 -16.96 -10.09 16.27
CA TYR A 285 -16.04 -9.10 15.74
C TYR A 285 -14.64 -9.67 15.57
N LEU A 286 -13.93 -9.20 14.54
CA LEU A 286 -12.47 -9.09 14.61
C LEU A 286 -12.13 -7.76 15.29
N VAL A 287 -11.12 -7.81 16.16
CA VAL A 287 -10.74 -6.68 17.01
C VAL A 287 -9.24 -6.49 16.88
N GLN A 288 -8.80 -5.24 16.82
CA GLN A 288 -7.39 -4.89 16.96
C GLN A 288 -7.25 -3.75 17.96
N THR A 289 -6.29 -3.87 18.87
CA THR A 289 -5.99 -2.88 19.91
C THR A 289 -4.54 -2.47 19.82
N VAL A 290 -4.29 -1.16 19.76
CA VAL A 290 -2.95 -0.57 19.65
C VAL A 290 -2.75 0.37 20.84
N SER A 291 -1.63 0.21 21.54
CA SER A 291 -1.23 1.15 22.60
C SER A 291 -0.50 2.35 21.98
N ALA A 292 -0.57 3.49 22.65
CA ALA A 292 0.23 4.66 22.28
C ALA A 292 1.73 4.32 22.21
N THR A 293 2.41 4.91 21.23
CA THR A 293 3.86 4.96 21.17
C THR A 293 4.32 6.34 21.61
N ASP A 294 5.41 6.42 22.38
CA ASP A 294 5.97 7.69 22.83
C ASP A 294 6.27 8.63 21.65
N TYR A 295 5.75 9.84 21.73
CA TYR A 295 6.04 10.92 20.78
C TYR A 295 6.91 11.97 21.46
N GLN A 296 8.17 12.10 21.00
CA GLN A 296 9.16 13.03 21.58
C GLN A 296 9.31 12.90 23.12
N GLY A 297 9.15 11.69 23.66
CA GLY A 297 9.22 11.41 25.10
C GLY A 297 7.91 11.58 25.87
N TYR A 298 6.83 11.97 25.19
CA TYR A 298 5.48 11.99 25.76
C TYR A 298 4.71 10.71 25.38
N PRO A 299 4.35 9.85 26.36
CA PRO A 299 3.70 8.57 26.12
C PRO A 299 2.19 8.68 25.85
N GLY A 300 1.61 9.88 25.93
CA GLY A 300 0.16 10.05 26.03
C GLY A 300 -0.38 9.81 27.44
N PRO A 301 -1.70 10.04 27.65
CA PRO A 301 -2.32 9.74 28.92
C PRO A 301 -2.24 8.24 29.25
N GLU A 302 -2.05 7.92 30.53
CA GLU A 302 -1.68 6.57 30.95
C GLU A 302 -2.65 5.48 30.44
N GLY A 303 -2.09 4.52 29.72
CA GLY A 303 -2.79 3.31 29.27
C GLY A 303 -3.86 3.54 28.20
N TRP A 304 -3.86 4.68 27.53
CA TRP A 304 -4.75 4.93 26.38
C TRP A 304 -4.40 4.03 25.20
N LYS A 305 -5.45 3.54 24.52
CA LYS A 305 -5.34 2.59 23.41
C LYS A 305 -6.34 2.92 22.31
N GLY A 306 -5.90 2.87 21.07
CA GLY A 306 -6.79 2.82 19.91
C GLY A 306 -7.32 1.41 19.74
N GLN A 307 -8.60 1.26 19.43
CA GLN A 307 -9.20 -0.03 19.11
C GLN A 307 -10.16 0.09 17.93
N VAL A 308 -10.10 -0.89 17.03
CA VAL A 308 -11.05 -1.00 15.93
C VAL A 308 -11.73 -2.36 15.99
N MET A 309 -13.04 -2.36 15.81
CA MET A 309 -13.88 -3.55 15.81
C MET A 309 -14.63 -3.65 14.48
N ILE A 310 -14.45 -4.73 13.73
CA ILE A 310 -15.18 -4.98 12.49
C ILE A 310 -16.11 -6.19 12.67
N PRO A 311 -17.43 -6.07 12.44
CA PRO A 311 -18.33 -7.21 12.47
C PRO A 311 -17.88 -8.26 11.45
N ILE A 312 -17.88 -9.53 11.85
CA ILE A 312 -17.37 -10.62 10.99
C ILE A 312 -18.15 -10.74 9.68
N GLU A 313 -19.44 -10.39 9.70
CA GLU A 313 -20.32 -10.40 8.52
C GLU A 313 -19.95 -9.33 7.50
N GLN A 314 -19.25 -8.28 7.94
CA GLN A 314 -18.81 -7.17 7.11
C GLN A 314 -17.32 -7.26 6.75
N ALA A 315 -16.52 -8.00 7.53
CA ALA A 315 -15.07 -8.14 7.38
C ALA A 315 -14.65 -8.51 5.95
N PHE A 316 -15.24 -9.55 5.38
CA PHE A 316 -14.84 -10.11 4.08
C PHE A 316 -15.79 -9.76 2.92
N GLY A 317 -16.86 -9.01 3.21
CA GLY A 317 -17.96 -8.76 2.26
C GLY A 317 -17.70 -7.70 1.19
N THR A 318 -16.49 -7.12 1.13
CA THR A 318 -16.17 -6.14 0.09
C THR A 318 -16.07 -6.81 -1.27
N LYS A 319 -16.62 -6.18 -2.31
CA LYS A 319 -16.38 -6.62 -3.69
C LYS A 319 -14.87 -6.62 -3.91
N ILE A 320 -14.28 -7.81 -4.08
CA ILE A 320 -12.93 -7.97 -4.60
C ILE A 320 -12.89 -7.15 -5.88
N MET A 321 -12.04 -6.12 -5.92
CA MET A 321 -11.81 -5.40 -7.16
C MET A 321 -11.13 -6.40 -8.09
N ARG A 322 -11.65 -6.57 -9.30
CA ARG A 322 -10.98 -7.37 -10.33
C ARG A 322 -9.79 -6.58 -10.87
N CYS A 323 -8.82 -6.36 -10.00
CA CYS A 323 -7.63 -5.56 -10.23
C CYS A 323 -6.91 -6.07 -11.46
N ILE A 324 -6.68 -7.38 -11.56
CA ILE A 324 -6.00 -8.03 -12.68
C ILE A 324 -6.66 -7.71 -14.02
N ASP A 325 -7.99 -7.75 -14.10
CA ASP A 325 -8.73 -7.50 -15.34
C ASP A 325 -8.56 -6.05 -15.85
N SER A 326 -8.20 -5.12 -14.97
CA SER A 326 -7.98 -3.71 -15.30
C SER A 326 -6.52 -3.37 -15.65
N LEU A 327 -5.58 -4.30 -15.42
CA LEU A 327 -4.15 -4.07 -15.67
C LEU A 327 -3.79 -4.29 -17.14
N PRO A 328 -2.72 -3.62 -17.62
CA PRO A 328 -2.06 -4.00 -18.86
C PRO A 328 -1.72 -5.50 -18.88
N GLN A 329 -1.90 -6.15 -20.03
CA GLN A 329 -1.80 -7.60 -20.14
C GLN A 329 -0.41 -8.14 -19.75
N ASP A 330 0.65 -7.40 -20.06
CA ASP A 330 2.03 -7.69 -19.69
C ASP A 330 2.26 -7.62 -18.17
N VAL A 331 1.69 -6.61 -17.50
CA VAL A 331 1.77 -6.46 -16.04
C VAL A 331 0.99 -7.57 -15.33
N ALA A 332 -0.25 -7.83 -15.78
CA ALA A 332 -1.07 -8.91 -15.24
C ALA A 332 -0.40 -10.29 -15.37
N GLN A 333 0.17 -10.58 -16.54
CA GLN A 333 0.86 -11.85 -16.78
C GLN A 333 2.15 -11.98 -15.96
N GLY A 334 2.94 -10.91 -15.84
CA GLY A 334 4.16 -10.95 -15.04
C GLY A 334 3.89 -11.08 -13.54
N LEU A 335 2.87 -10.39 -13.01
CA LEU A 335 2.40 -10.57 -11.63
C LEU A 335 1.99 -12.02 -11.35
N LEU A 336 1.22 -12.63 -12.25
CA LEU A 336 0.82 -14.04 -12.16
C LEU A 336 2.01 -15.01 -12.34
N GLY A 337 3.06 -14.60 -13.07
CA GLY A 337 4.32 -15.35 -13.20
C GLY A 337 5.06 -15.53 -11.87
N HIS A 338 4.94 -14.55 -10.96
CA HIS A 338 5.49 -14.65 -9.60
C HIS A 338 4.75 -15.60 -8.66
N ALA A 339 3.68 -16.29 -9.11
CA ALA A 339 2.92 -17.21 -8.27
C ALA A 339 3.80 -18.30 -7.62
N LYS A 340 4.93 -18.66 -8.26
CA LYS A 340 5.95 -19.57 -7.72
C LYS A 340 6.54 -19.11 -6.39
N SER A 341 6.73 -17.81 -6.21
CA SER A 341 7.29 -17.21 -4.98
C SER A 341 6.23 -17.07 -3.88
N PHE A 342 4.95 -16.98 -4.26
CA PHE A 342 3.84 -16.73 -3.34
C PHE A 342 3.21 -18.02 -2.80
N CYS A 343 3.04 -19.06 -3.63
CA CYS A 343 2.50 -20.36 -3.22
C CYS A 343 3.21 -21.54 -3.93
N PRO A 344 4.34 -22.04 -3.39
CA PRO A 344 5.07 -23.17 -3.98
C PRO A 344 4.24 -24.45 -4.23
N PRO A 345 3.33 -24.89 -3.31
CA PRO A 345 2.49 -26.06 -3.55
C PRO A 345 1.59 -25.93 -4.78
N LEU A 346 1.12 -24.71 -5.06
CA LEU A 346 0.30 -24.42 -6.23
C LEU A 346 1.09 -24.57 -7.53
N TYR A 347 2.35 -24.14 -7.53
CA TYR A 347 3.23 -24.30 -8.68
C TYR A 347 3.56 -25.76 -8.99
N ASP A 348 3.77 -26.59 -7.95
CA ASP A 348 4.03 -28.04 -8.13
C ASP A 348 2.89 -28.77 -8.83
N ILE A 349 1.66 -28.26 -8.72
CA ILE A 349 0.49 -28.84 -9.38
C ILE A 349 0.31 -28.38 -10.80
N ILE A 350 0.69 -27.16 -11.14
CA ILE A 350 0.83 -26.76 -12.55
C ILE A 350 1.78 -27.74 -13.25
N LYS A 351 2.90 -28.09 -12.62
CA LYS A 351 3.83 -29.12 -13.15
C LYS A 351 3.19 -30.50 -13.23
N ALA A 352 2.44 -30.92 -12.20
CA ALA A 352 1.76 -32.21 -12.19
C ALA A 352 0.68 -32.29 -13.30
N ALA A 353 -0.06 -31.20 -13.53
CA ALA A 353 -1.04 -31.06 -14.60
C ALA A 353 -0.40 -31.25 -15.98
N ASP A 354 0.78 -30.66 -16.21
CA ASP A 354 1.54 -30.85 -17.45
C ASP A 354 2.08 -32.27 -17.61
N ALA A 355 2.47 -32.94 -16.51
CA ALA A 355 2.86 -34.35 -16.54
C ALA A 355 1.68 -35.26 -16.91
N ILE A 356 0.50 -35.04 -16.34
CA ILE A 356 -0.73 -35.78 -16.69
C ILE A 356 -1.10 -35.53 -18.15
N ARG A 357 -1.10 -34.26 -18.57
CA ARG A 357 -1.41 -33.88 -19.95
C ARG A 357 -0.55 -34.65 -20.94
N ARG A 358 0.75 -34.79 -20.65
CA ARG A 358 1.67 -35.59 -21.46
C ARG A 358 1.33 -37.08 -21.47
N VAL A 359 0.94 -37.66 -20.33
CA VAL A 359 0.52 -39.07 -20.29
C VAL A 359 -0.78 -39.32 -21.03
N VAL A 360 -1.78 -38.43 -20.89
CA VAL A 360 -3.01 -38.49 -21.68
C VAL A 360 -2.70 -38.38 -23.16
N TRP A 361 -1.87 -37.40 -23.53
CA TRP A 361 -1.46 -37.18 -24.92
C TRP A 361 -0.73 -38.39 -25.50
N ASN A 362 0.22 -38.98 -24.76
CA ASN A 362 0.91 -40.21 -25.16
C ASN A 362 -0.07 -41.39 -25.31
N GLY A 363 -1.02 -41.55 -24.37
CA GLY A 363 -2.05 -42.59 -24.45
C GLY A 363 -2.97 -42.42 -25.67
N GLN A 364 -3.34 -41.18 -26.00
CA GLN A 364 -4.15 -40.85 -27.17
C GLN A 364 -3.40 -41.09 -28.48
N VAL A 365 -2.11 -40.73 -28.55
CA VAL A 365 -1.25 -41.04 -29.71
C VAL A 365 -1.09 -42.56 -29.89
N MET A 366 -0.85 -43.31 -28.82
CA MET A 366 -0.69 -44.78 -28.90
C MET A 366 -1.96 -45.52 -29.32
N THR A 367 -3.13 -44.99 -28.99
CA THR A 367 -4.43 -45.57 -29.37
C THR A 367 -4.92 -45.09 -30.74
N ALA A 368 -4.30 -44.05 -31.30
CA ALA A 368 -4.61 -43.54 -32.62
C ALA A 368 -4.38 -44.63 -33.69
N GLY A 369 -5.41 -44.89 -34.52
CA GLY A 369 -5.36 -45.91 -35.57
C GLY A 369 -5.70 -47.37 -35.17
N GLN A 370 -5.89 -47.70 -33.88
CA GLN A 370 -6.30 -49.06 -33.46
C GLN A 370 -7.83 -49.23 -33.50
N ARG A 371 -8.37 -49.74 -34.62
CA ARG A 371 -9.82 -49.80 -34.91
C ARG A 371 -10.68 -50.79 -34.10
N GLY A 372 -10.20 -51.44 -33.04
CA GLY A 372 -11.03 -52.45 -32.35
C GLY A 372 -10.68 -52.88 -30.92
N GLY A 373 -9.55 -52.45 -30.34
CA GLY A 373 -9.07 -53.00 -29.06
C GLY A 373 -9.24 -52.13 -27.81
N SER A 374 -9.42 -50.80 -27.94
CA SER A 374 -9.14 -49.88 -26.82
C SER A 374 -10.20 -48.79 -26.58
N SER A 375 -11.46 -49.00 -26.98
CA SER A 375 -12.54 -47.99 -26.78
C SER A 375 -12.76 -47.61 -25.32
N ARG A 376 -12.56 -48.55 -24.39
CA ARG A 376 -12.66 -48.33 -22.93
C ARG A 376 -11.55 -47.42 -22.41
N LEU A 377 -10.29 -47.68 -22.80
CA LEU A 377 -9.15 -46.83 -22.44
C LEU A 377 -9.28 -45.44 -23.07
N LYS A 378 -9.75 -45.35 -24.32
CA LYS A 378 -9.98 -44.06 -25.00
C LYS A 378 -10.98 -43.19 -24.23
N SER A 379 -12.09 -43.75 -23.76
CA SER A 379 -13.06 -43.03 -22.93
C SER A 379 -12.47 -42.58 -21.58
N VAL A 380 -11.65 -43.41 -20.93
CA VAL A 380 -10.95 -43.02 -19.69
C VAL A 380 -9.96 -41.89 -19.96
N LEU A 381 -9.18 -41.95 -21.04
CA LEU A 381 -8.24 -40.89 -21.43
C LEU A 381 -8.94 -39.57 -21.77
N GLU A 382 -10.09 -39.62 -22.43
CA GLU A 382 -10.93 -38.45 -22.69
C GLU A 382 -11.43 -37.81 -21.38
N GLN A 383 -11.92 -38.62 -20.43
CA GLN A 383 -12.37 -38.13 -19.12
C GLN A 383 -11.23 -37.56 -18.27
N ILE A 384 -10.03 -38.14 -18.32
CA ILE A 384 -8.83 -37.57 -17.68
C ILE A 384 -8.46 -36.24 -18.33
N GLY A 385 -8.50 -36.16 -19.67
CA GLY A 385 -8.22 -34.93 -20.42
C GLY A 385 -9.21 -33.81 -20.08
N GLU A 386 -10.52 -34.10 -20.08
CA GLU A 386 -11.58 -33.15 -19.74
C GLU A 386 -11.47 -32.68 -18.28
N THR A 387 -11.30 -33.62 -17.35
CA THR A 387 -11.15 -33.30 -15.92
C THR A 387 -9.88 -32.49 -15.67
N GLY A 388 -8.77 -32.83 -16.32
CA GLY A 388 -7.52 -32.06 -16.29
C GLY A 388 -7.67 -30.64 -16.85
N ALA A 389 -8.44 -30.47 -17.93
CA ALA A 389 -8.74 -29.14 -18.49
C ALA A 389 -9.60 -28.30 -17.53
N ARG A 390 -10.68 -28.86 -16.99
CA ARG A 390 -11.54 -28.19 -16.00
C ARG A 390 -10.76 -27.82 -14.73
N THR A 391 -9.88 -28.71 -14.29
CA THR A 391 -8.98 -28.50 -13.17
C THR A 391 -8.08 -27.29 -13.38
N ASN A 392 -7.45 -27.16 -14.55
CA ASN A 392 -6.62 -26.00 -14.89
C ASN A 392 -7.42 -24.68 -14.92
N VAL A 393 -8.67 -24.70 -15.40
CA VAL A 393 -9.54 -23.51 -15.40
C VAL A 393 -9.85 -23.05 -13.97
N VAL A 394 -10.28 -23.97 -13.10
CA VAL A 394 -10.57 -23.65 -11.69
C VAL A 394 -9.31 -23.10 -11.02
N PHE A 395 -8.14 -23.72 -11.21
CA PHE A 395 -6.90 -23.22 -10.62
C PHE A 395 -6.48 -21.85 -11.13
N THR A 396 -6.54 -21.63 -12.44
CA THR A 396 -6.18 -20.33 -13.01
C THR A 396 -7.08 -19.23 -12.45
N GLN A 397 -8.37 -19.53 -12.26
CA GLN A 397 -9.30 -18.61 -11.62
C GLN A 397 -8.97 -18.40 -10.14
N SER A 398 -8.72 -19.46 -9.37
CA SER A 398 -8.38 -19.34 -7.95
C SER A 398 -7.10 -18.54 -7.70
N ILE A 399 -6.09 -18.67 -8.57
CA ILE A 399 -4.86 -17.85 -8.52
C ILE A 399 -5.21 -16.37 -8.74
N ARG A 400 -6.04 -16.09 -9.76
CA ARG A 400 -6.47 -14.72 -10.04
C ARG A 400 -7.24 -14.13 -8.88
N ASP A 401 -8.18 -14.88 -8.30
CA ASP A 401 -8.99 -14.44 -7.15
C ASP A 401 -8.11 -14.16 -5.93
N LEU A 402 -7.09 -15.00 -5.65
CA LEU A 402 -6.12 -14.77 -4.58
C LEU A 402 -5.32 -13.49 -4.81
N TYR A 403 -4.79 -13.28 -6.02
CA TYR A 403 -4.04 -12.06 -6.33
C TYR A 403 -4.90 -10.81 -6.31
N ASP A 404 -6.15 -10.87 -6.81
CA ASP A 404 -7.08 -9.75 -6.71
C ASP A 404 -7.35 -9.38 -5.25
N THR A 405 -7.39 -10.36 -4.34
CA THR A 405 -7.51 -10.14 -2.89
C THR A 405 -6.27 -9.41 -2.35
N VAL A 406 -5.07 -9.94 -2.59
CA VAL A 406 -3.80 -9.32 -2.15
C VAL A 406 -3.62 -7.90 -2.70
N LEU A 407 -3.92 -7.69 -3.98
CA LEU A 407 -3.78 -6.39 -4.62
C LEU A 407 -4.83 -5.39 -4.12
N SER A 408 -6.06 -5.84 -3.89
CA SER A 408 -7.11 -5.01 -3.28
C SER A 408 -6.73 -4.57 -1.87
N ALA A 409 -6.16 -5.49 -1.07
CA ALA A 409 -5.63 -5.22 0.25
C ALA A 409 -4.55 -4.14 0.21
N GLY A 410 -3.50 -4.37 -0.60
CA GLY A 410 -2.38 -3.43 -0.72
C GLY A 410 -2.80 -2.04 -1.21
N LEU A 411 -3.78 -1.94 -2.11
CA LEU A 411 -4.32 -0.65 -2.56
C LEU A 411 -4.98 0.13 -1.40
N ARG A 412 -5.78 -0.55 -0.56
CA ARG A 412 -6.46 0.08 0.58
C ARG A 412 -5.49 0.45 1.70
N ASP A 413 -4.55 -0.43 1.99
CA ASP A 413 -3.49 -0.19 2.97
C ASP A 413 -2.66 1.03 2.55
N SER A 414 -2.30 1.12 1.27
CA SER A 414 -1.58 2.24 0.68
C SER A 414 -2.34 3.56 0.81
N GLN A 415 -3.65 3.58 0.49
CA GLN A 415 -4.51 4.77 0.66
C GLN A 415 -4.65 5.19 2.12
N SER A 416 -4.86 4.22 3.02
CA SER A 416 -5.04 4.48 4.46
C SER A 416 -3.76 5.05 5.08
N LEU A 417 -2.60 4.50 4.69
CA LEU A 417 -1.29 4.99 5.10
C LEU A 417 -1.03 6.42 4.61
N THR A 418 -1.26 6.71 3.32
CA THR A 418 -1.03 8.06 2.80
C THR A 418 -2.01 9.08 3.38
N GLN A 419 -3.25 8.68 3.69
CA GLN A 419 -4.21 9.53 4.38
C GLN A 419 -3.73 9.88 5.81
N LEU A 420 -3.27 8.88 6.57
CA LEU A 420 -2.69 9.11 7.90
C LEU A 420 -1.52 10.10 7.84
N LEU A 421 -0.63 9.94 6.87
CA LEU A 421 0.54 10.82 6.71
C LEU A 421 0.14 12.28 6.47
N VAL A 422 -0.77 12.56 5.53
CA VAL A 422 -1.22 13.95 5.30
C VAL A 422 -1.99 14.53 6.49
N ASP A 423 -2.76 13.71 7.20
CA ASP A 423 -3.51 14.14 8.39
C ASP A 423 -2.58 14.47 9.57
N LEU A 424 -1.46 13.75 9.71
CA LEU A 424 -0.39 14.05 10.67
C LEU A 424 0.36 15.33 10.30
N LEU A 425 0.67 15.50 9.02
CA LEU A 425 1.39 16.68 8.53
C LEU A 425 0.58 17.96 8.76
N ASP A 426 -0.68 17.99 8.35
CA ASP A 426 -1.48 19.21 8.45
C ASP A 426 -1.74 19.65 9.90
N ARG A 427 -1.87 18.69 10.84
CA ARG A 427 -1.92 18.99 12.28
C ARG A 427 -0.63 19.62 12.79
N ASN A 428 0.52 19.14 12.32
CA ASN A 428 1.79 19.73 12.70
C ASN A 428 1.97 21.15 12.13
N LEU A 429 1.59 21.35 10.86
CA LEU A 429 1.67 22.66 10.18
C LEU A 429 0.65 23.68 10.74
N TYR A 430 -0.53 23.23 11.16
CA TYR A 430 -1.53 24.03 11.85
C TYR A 430 -0.94 24.76 13.05
N GLU A 431 -0.22 24.05 13.90
CA GLU A 431 0.39 24.64 15.09
C GLU A 431 1.40 25.73 14.71
N ARG A 432 2.16 25.57 13.61
CA ARG A 432 3.12 26.60 13.15
C ARG A 432 2.41 27.87 12.68
N ALA A 433 1.27 27.72 12.00
CA ALA A 433 0.41 28.84 11.65
C ALA A 433 -0.15 29.56 12.89
N ASN A 434 -0.47 28.83 13.97
CA ASN A 434 -0.96 29.43 15.21
C ASN A 434 0.14 30.16 15.98
N ASP A 435 1.31 29.52 16.08
CA ASP A 435 2.46 30.00 16.84
C ASP A 435 2.94 31.36 16.33
N CYS A 436 3.13 31.52 15.01
CA CYS A 436 3.58 32.81 14.47
C CYS A 436 2.58 33.94 14.79
N ARG A 437 1.28 33.66 14.68
CA ARG A 437 0.19 34.61 14.94
C ARG A 437 0.11 34.97 16.43
N TRP A 438 0.29 34.00 17.31
CA TRP A 438 0.26 34.23 18.75
C TRP A 438 1.48 35.03 19.22
N TRP A 439 2.68 34.64 18.80
CA TRP A 439 3.91 35.30 19.22
C TRP A 439 4.05 36.71 18.66
N ALA A 440 3.44 37.02 17.52
CA ALA A 440 3.32 38.40 17.02
C ALA A 440 2.58 39.35 17.98
N LEU A 441 1.76 38.81 18.90
CA LEU A 441 1.05 39.58 19.93
C LEU A 441 1.85 39.79 21.22
N SER A 442 3.10 39.34 21.26
CA SER A 442 3.99 39.53 22.41
C SER A 442 4.16 41.03 22.73
N PRO A 443 3.87 41.48 23.96
CA PRO A 443 4.01 42.90 24.34
C PRO A 443 5.43 43.44 24.11
N VAL A 444 6.46 42.64 24.44
CA VAL A 444 7.87 43.03 24.29
C VAL A 444 8.23 43.25 22.82
N LEU A 445 7.76 42.38 21.92
CA LEU A 445 8.03 42.50 20.48
C LEU A 445 7.32 43.69 19.85
N ARG A 446 6.06 43.94 20.26
CA ARG A 446 5.30 45.12 19.83
C ARG A 446 5.94 46.42 20.31
N GLN A 447 6.41 46.45 21.56
CA GLN A 447 7.08 47.62 22.12
C GLN A 447 8.40 47.91 21.40
N LEU A 448 9.22 46.88 21.14
CA LEU A 448 10.46 46.99 20.37
C LEU A 448 10.21 47.63 18.99
N LEU A 449 9.25 47.09 18.23
CA LEU A 449 9.00 47.57 16.86
C LEU A 449 8.28 48.92 16.83
N SER A 450 7.38 49.20 17.77
CA SER A 450 6.73 50.52 17.88
C SER A 450 7.76 51.60 18.24
N HIS A 451 8.66 51.32 19.18
CA HIS A 451 9.77 52.22 19.50
C HIS A 451 10.67 52.44 18.29
N THR A 452 11.06 51.36 17.60
CA THR A 452 11.94 51.43 16.42
C THR A 452 11.30 52.25 15.30
N ALA A 453 10.01 52.07 15.05
CA ALA A 453 9.26 52.84 14.06
C ALA A 453 9.18 54.34 14.40
N ALA A 454 9.05 54.68 15.69
CA ALA A 454 8.95 56.07 16.15
C ALA A 454 10.32 56.79 16.21
N GLN A 455 11.38 56.10 16.63
CA GLN A 455 12.71 56.69 16.88
C GLN A 455 13.71 56.46 15.74
N GLY A 456 13.39 55.60 14.77
CA GLY A 456 14.27 55.24 13.65
C GLY A 456 15.41 54.27 14.02
N ALA A 457 15.51 53.85 15.29
CA ALA A 457 16.50 52.89 15.77
C ALA A 457 15.93 52.05 16.93
N PRO A 458 16.34 50.77 17.07
CA PRO A 458 15.93 49.93 18.18
C PRO A 458 16.61 50.37 19.49
N SER A 459 15.89 50.22 20.61
CA SER A 459 16.48 50.34 21.94
C SER A 459 17.27 49.07 22.26
N ALA A 460 18.51 49.22 22.74
CA ALA A 460 19.35 48.09 23.12
C ALA A 460 18.71 47.20 24.20
N GLU A 461 18.03 47.83 25.18
CA GLU A 461 17.35 47.12 26.27
C GLU A 461 16.16 46.29 25.74
N LEU A 462 15.32 46.88 24.89
CA LEU A 462 14.18 46.18 24.30
C LEU A 462 14.63 45.06 23.36
N LEU A 463 15.75 45.24 22.67
CA LEU A 463 16.32 44.23 21.80
C LEU A 463 16.83 43.03 22.61
N GLU A 464 17.54 43.26 23.73
CA GLU A 464 17.96 42.20 24.65
C GLU A 464 16.78 41.45 25.28
N GLN A 465 15.72 42.17 25.66
CA GLN A 465 14.49 41.55 26.17
C GLN A 465 13.80 40.70 25.10
N ALA A 466 13.66 41.21 23.88
CA ALA A 466 13.06 40.50 22.75
C ALA A 466 13.87 39.24 22.40
N THR A 467 15.19 39.32 22.33
CA THR A 467 16.07 38.16 22.08
C THR A 467 15.85 37.07 23.12
N ARG A 468 15.83 37.42 24.42
CA ARG A 468 15.58 36.45 25.50
C ARG A 468 14.20 35.78 25.39
N VAL A 469 13.18 36.52 24.98
CA VAL A 469 11.84 35.94 24.71
C VAL A 469 11.91 34.92 23.58
N LEU A 470 12.57 35.26 22.46
CA LEU A 470 12.72 34.34 21.33
C LEU A 470 13.54 33.09 21.70
N GLU A 471 14.64 33.25 22.43
CA GLU A 471 15.46 32.13 22.95
C GLU A 471 14.65 31.22 23.87
N HIS A 472 13.86 31.79 24.77
CA HIS A 472 13.02 31.02 25.69
C HIS A 472 11.92 30.25 24.95
N ILE A 473 11.25 30.87 23.98
CA ILE A 473 10.26 30.18 23.15
C ILE A 473 10.94 29.04 22.40
N ASN A 474 12.08 29.28 21.74
CA ASN A 474 12.74 28.27 20.94
C ASN A 474 13.23 27.07 21.78
N SER A 475 13.60 27.28 23.06
CA SER A 475 14.01 26.17 23.93
C SER A 475 12.86 25.28 24.39
N LEU A 476 11.62 25.79 24.39
CA LEU A 476 10.41 25.02 24.65
C LEU A 476 9.90 24.30 23.39
N TYR A 477 10.03 24.96 22.23
CA TYR A 477 9.57 24.44 20.94
C TYR A 477 10.78 24.10 20.05
N THR A 478 11.34 22.91 20.27
CA THR A 478 12.55 22.42 19.58
C THR A 478 12.35 22.12 18.09
N VAL A 479 11.11 22.15 17.62
CA VAL A 479 10.73 21.99 16.20
C VAL A 479 11.15 23.18 15.33
N TYR A 480 11.60 24.29 15.92
CA TYR A 480 12.06 25.47 15.20
C TYR A 480 13.58 25.55 15.17
N THR A 481 14.13 25.80 13.98
CA THR A 481 15.52 26.19 13.81
C THR A 481 15.79 27.56 14.43
N ARG A 482 14.90 28.52 14.15
CA ARG A 482 15.10 29.92 14.53
C ARG A 482 13.80 30.71 14.51
N LEU A 483 13.67 31.65 15.44
CA LEU A 483 12.65 32.70 15.44
C LEU A 483 13.34 34.04 15.17
N MET A 484 12.73 34.90 14.35
CA MET A 484 13.31 36.19 13.95
C MET A 484 12.26 37.30 14.00
N VAL A 485 12.66 38.49 14.41
CA VAL A 485 11.81 39.69 14.39
C VAL A 485 12.48 40.73 13.50
N TYR A 486 11.69 41.31 12.59
CA TYR A 486 12.15 42.28 11.61
C TYR A 486 11.28 43.54 11.59
N ASP A 487 11.92 44.67 11.26
CA ASP A 487 11.24 45.96 11.15
C ASP A 487 10.38 46.08 9.88
N ARG A 488 9.69 47.22 9.74
CA ARG A 488 8.82 47.50 8.59
C ARG A 488 9.57 47.54 7.25
N GLN A 489 10.89 47.73 7.26
CA GLN A 489 11.76 47.68 6.09
C GLN A 489 12.23 46.25 5.78
N GLY A 490 11.87 45.27 6.62
CA GLY A 490 12.25 43.87 6.49
C GLY A 490 13.58 43.54 7.14
N ARG A 491 14.22 44.47 7.84
CA ARG A 491 15.53 44.26 8.45
C ARG A 491 15.39 43.49 9.75
N ILE A 492 16.11 42.38 9.86
CA ILE A 492 16.10 41.49 11.03
C ILE A 492 16.85 42.16 12.18
N LEU A 493 16.14 42.42 13.28
CA LEU A 493 16.66 43.13 14.46
C LEU A 493 17.15 42.16 15.55
N CYS A 494 16.43 41.06 15.76
CA CYS A 494 16.81 40.03 16.72
C CYS A 494 16.32 38.65 16.29
N ALA A 495 16.97 37.61 16.82
CA ALA A 495 16.67 36.21 16.53
C ALA A 495 16.98 35.33 17.74
N SER A 496 16.30 34.17 17.87
CA SER A 496 16.61 33.17 18.92
C SER A 496 18.01 32.59 18.77
N HIS A 497 18.43 32.34 17.53
CA HIS A 497 19.77 31.87 17.18
C HIS A 497 20.32 32.72 16.04
N PRO A 498 21.11 33.77 16.31
CA PRO A 498 21.51 34.73 15.28
C PRO A 498 22.52 34.16 14.27
N ASP A 499 23.27 33.12 14.64
CA ASP A 499 24.29 32.53 13.79
C ASP A 499 23.69 31.46 12.86
N MET A 500 24.12 31.46 11.61
CA MET A 500 23.83 30.41 10.64
C MET A 500 24.96 29.38 10.62
N ALA A 501 24.66 28.16 10.19
CA ALA A 501 25.66 27.11 10.00
C ALA A 501 26.77 27.48 8.99
N SER A 502 26.54 28.48 8.12
CA SER A 502 27.57 29.07 7.24
C SER A 502 28.56 30.01 7.95
N GLY A 503 28.40 30.24 9.26
CA GLY A 503 29.20 31.16 10.07
C GLY A 503 28.84 32.64 9.90
N HIS A 504 27.77 32.96 9.16
CA HIS A 504 27.26 34.32 9.01
C HIS A 504 26.05 34.56 9.92
N SER A 505 25.82 35.78 10.37
CA SER A 505 24.65 36.13 11.17
C SER A 505 23.46 36.54 10.31
N VAL A 506 22.24 36.17 10.70
CA VAL A 506 20.99 36.66 10.09
C VAL A 506 20.65 38.10 10.48
N LEU A 507 21.29 38.65 11.51
CA LEU A 507 21.02 40.01 11.97
C LEU A 507 21.39 41.03 10.89
N GLU A 508 20.60 42.11 10.79
CA GLU A 508 20.68 43.16 9.77
C GLU A 508 20.45 42.69 8.31
N GLN A 509 20.26 41.38 8.07
CA GLN A 509 19.76 40.90 6.79
C GLN A 509 18.29 41.29 6.59
N HIS A 510 17.83 41.19 5.35
CA HIS A 510 16.46 41.59 4.99
C HIS A 510 15.62 40.40 4.56
N ILE A 511 14.37 40.39 4.99
CA ILE A 511 13.34 39.48 4.49
C ILE A 511 13.12 39.72 2.99
N ASP A 512 12.85 38.65 2.26
CA ASP A 512 12.51 38.70 0.83
C ASP A 512 11.42 39.77 0.56
N PRO A 513 11.60 40.66 -0.44
CA PRO A 513 10.68 41.76 -0.68
C PRO A 513 9.23 41.36 -0.96
N ALA A 514 8.99 40.22 -1.62
CA ALA A 514 7.63 39.75 -1.90
C ALA A 514 6.95 39.26 -0.62
N THR A 515 7.69 38.50 0.19
CA THR A 515 7.28 38.03 1.52
C THR A 515 6.96 39.21 2.44
N LEU A 516 7.85 40.21 2.50
CA LEU A 516 7.65 41.42 3.29
C LEU A 516 6.38 42.17 2.84
N ALA A 517 6.20 42.36 1.54
CA ALA A 517 5.02 43.02 1.00
C ALA A 517 3.72 42.29 1.37
N ALA A 518 3.71 40.96 1.31
CA ALA A 518 2.56 40.14 1.72
C ALA A 518 2.26 40.29 3.22
N VAL A 519 3.29 40.23 4.08
CA VAL A 519 3.12 40.39 5.54
C VAL A 519 2.59 41.77 5.90
N LEU A 520 3.07 42.82 5.24
CA LEU A 520 2.59 44.19 5.48
C LEU A 520 1.13 44.41 5.02
N GLN A 521 0.59 43.53 4.17
CA GLN A 521 -0.80 43.57 3.69
C GLN A 521 -1.78 42.76 4.54
N LEU A 522 -1.32 41.98 5.52
CA LEU A 522 -2.18 41.24 6.43
C LEU A 522 -3.11 42.21 7.18
N LYS A 523 -4.40 41.86 7.26
CA LYS A 523 -5.47 42.78 7.71
C LYS A 523 -5.71 42.75 9.21
N ASP A 524 -5.54 41.59 9.84
CA ASP A 524 -5.81 41.37 11.26
C ASP A 524 -4.74 40.47 11.91
N SER A 525 -4.97 40.01 13.14
CA SER A 525 -4.09 39.12 13.92
C SER A 525 -4.28 37.62 13.60
N GLN A 526 -5.30 37.27 12.83
CA GLN A 526 -5.66 35.90 12.47
C GLN A 526 -5.04 35.48 11.14
N GLN A 527 -4.64 36.43 10.30
CA GLN A 527 -3.94 36.15 9.05
C GLN A 527 -2.42 35.99 9.25
N TYR A 528 -1.82 35.20 8.37
CA TYR A 528 -0.40 34.91 8.33
C TYR A 528 0.05 34.71 6.89
N HIS A 529 1.36 34.62 6.67
CA HIS A 529 1.94 34.34 5.37
C HIS A 529 3.00 33.24 5.49
N VAL A 530 3.00 32.28 4.58
CA VAL A 530 4.00 31.21 4.52
C VAL A 530 4.87 31.45 3.30
N SER A 531 6.18 31.49 3.53
CA SER A 531 7.13 31.60 2.44
C SER A 531 7.17 30.32 1.59
N PRO A 532 7.50 30.42 0.28
CA PRO A 532 7.71 29.25 -0.56
C PRO A 532 8.86 28.37 -0.07
N TRP A 533 8.69 27.05 -0.18
CA TRP A 533 9.71 26.05 0.16
C TRP A 533 11.01 26.29 -0.64
N SER A 534 12.07 26.76 0.03
CA SER A 534 13.33 27.12 -0.63
C SER A 534 14.56 27.06 0.30
N ASP A 535 15.72 26.69 -0.25
CA ASP A 535 17.00 26.60 0.49
C ASP A 535 17.49 27.97 1.00
N ALA A 536 17.20 29.03 0.24
CA ALA A 536 17.70 30.38 0.54
C ALA A 536 17.23 30.91 1.90
N GLN A 537 16.08 30.43 2.38
CA GLN A 537 15.47 30.89 3.62
C GLN A 537 15.95 30.14 4.87
N ALA A 538 16.50 28.93 4.68
CA ALA A 538 17.00 28.08 5.76
C ALA A 538 18.53 28.10 5.90
N GLY A 539 19.25 28.57 4.87
CA GLY A 539 20.71 28.53 4.84
C GLY A 539 21.23 27.10 4.63
N ALA A 540 22.27 26.69 5.36
CA ALA A 540 22.90 25.37 5.20
C ALA A 540 22.08 24.21 5.82
N GLU A 541 20.88 24.47 6.32
CA GLU A 541 19.97 23.49 6.94
C GLU A 541 18.95 22.91 5.94
N GLY A 542 18.94 23.40 4.70
CA GLY A 542 18.11 22.90 3.59
C GLY A 542 16.70 23.49 3.53
N ALA A 543 16.03 23.41 2.38
CA ALA A 543 14.73 24.02 2.15
C ALA A 543 13.68 23.71 3.22
N THR A 544 12.91 24.73 3.61
CA THR A 544 11.89 24.60 4.66
C THR A 544 10.74 25.60 4.50
N TYR A 545 9.74 25.48 5.38
CA TYR A 545 8.67 26.46 5.56
C TYR A 545 9.06 27.55 6.55
N VAL A 546 8.81 28.81 6.20
CA VAL A 546 8.91 29.95 7.12
C VAL A 546 7.54 30.60 7.26
N TYR A 547 7.02 30.63 8.48
CA TYR A 547 5.72 31.23 8.80
C TYR A 547 5.91 32.64 9.33
N HIS A 548 5.11 33.57 8.81
CA HIS A 548 5.21 34.99 9.12
C HIS A 548 3.89 35.54 9.63
N ALA A 549 3.96 36.42 10.62
CA ALA A 549 2.83 37.20 11.08
C ALA A 549 3.21 38.67 11.27
N ALA A 550 2.24 39.56 11.05
CA ALA A 550 2.42 41.00 11.18
C ALA A 550 2.47 41.40 12.66
N ILE A 551 3.52 42.13 13.06
CA ILE A 551 3.56 42.78 14.36
C ILE A 551 2.99 44.19 14.21
N ARG A 552 1.99 44.51 15.04
CA ARG A 552 1.19 45.74 14.94
C ARG A 552 1.54 46.70 16.07
N GLN A 553 1.41 48.00 15.78
CA GLN A 553 1.77 49.07 16.69
C GLN A 553 1.05 48.92 18.03
N GLU A 554 1.74 49.26 19.12
CA GLU A 554 1.13 49.31 20.44
C GLU A 554 0.03 50.40 20.49
N GLY A 555 -1.14 50.03 21.01
CA GLY A 555 -2.32 50.92 21.06
C GLY A 555 -3.09 51.11 19.75
N ASP A 556 -2.55 50.71 18.59
CA ASP A 556 -3.24 50.78 17.29
C ASP A 556 -2.95 49.54 16.44
N SER A 557 -3.89 48.60 16.42
CA SER A 557 -3.78 47.36 15.63
C SER A 557 -3.94 47.58 14.12
N SER A 558 -4.35 48.76 13.65
CA SER A 558 -4.44 49.04 12.21
C SER A 558 -3.08 49.24 11.54
N VAL A 559 -2.04 49.57 12.32
CA VAL A 559 -0.71 49.90 11.81
C VAL A 559 0.27 48.74 11.99
N THR A 560 0.75 48.16 10.89
CA THR A 560 1.83 47.15 10.92
C THR A 560 3.20 47.82 11.04
N VAL A 561 3.98 47.46 12.05
CA VAL A 561 5.32 48.03 12.36
C VAL A 561 6.48 47.09 12.05
N GLY A 562 6.20 45.87 11.61
CA GLY A 562 7.17 44.86 11.19
C GLY A 562 6.54 43.47 11.22
N GLY A 563 7.34 42.45 11.45
CA GLY A 563 6.85 41.08 11.53
C GLY A 563 7.73 40.14 12.33
N ILE A 564 7.17 38.97 12.62
CA ILE A 564 7.89 37.80 13.12
C ILE A 564 7.99 36.77 12.00
N ALA A 565 9.12 36.08 11.91
CA ALA A 565 9.34 34.90 11.07
C ALA A 565 9.74 33.73 11.96
N ILE A 566 9.08 32.59 11.81
CA ILE A 566 9.44 31.35 12.50
C ILE A 566 9.89 30.32 11.45
N VAL A 567 11.14 29.88 11.57
CA VAL A 567 11.79 28.95 10.64
C VAL A 567 11.58 27.54 11.17
N PHE A 568 10.69 26.81 10.52
CA PHE A 568 10.37 25.44 10.91
C PHE A 568 11.52 24.50 10.51
N ASN A 569 11.87 23.53 11.34
CA ASN A 569 12.84 22.50 10.99
C ASN A 569 12.11 21.30 10.32
N ALA A 570 11.62 21.52 9.09
CA ALA A 570 10.62 20.67 8.48
C ALA A 570 11.11 19.26 8.11
N ILE A 571 12.32 19.14 7.55
CA ILE A 571 12.81 17.87 7.00
C ILE A 571 12.92 16.78 8.09
N PRO A 572 13.58 17.01 9.24
CA PRO A 572 13.65 16.00 10.31
C PRO A 572 12.28 15.61 10.86
N GLU A 573 11.39 16.58 11.06
CA GLU A 573 10.03 16.35 11.58
C GLU A 573 9.19 15.51 10.61
N MET A 574 9.20 15.87 9.32
CA MET A 574 8.52 15.10 8.28
C MET A 574 9.12 13.69 8.14
N GLN A 575 10.45 13.55 8.22
CA GLN A 575 11.11 12.24 8.13
C GLN A 575 10.77 11.35 9.33
N ALA A 576 10.64 11.92 10.53
CA ALA A 576 10.17 11.20 11.71
C ALA A 576 8.71 10.74 11.57
N MET A 577 7.83 11.58 11.00
CA MET A 577 6.45 11.19 10.67
C MET A 577 6.40 10.00 9.71
N LEU A 578 7.15 10.07 8.61
CA LEU A 578 7.19 9.00 7.61
C LEU A 578 7.74 7.70 8.22
N SER A 579 8.85 7.77 8.96
CA SER A 579 9.50 6.59 9.54
C SER A 579 8.62 5.90 10.58
N ASN A 580 7.94 6.66 11.44
CA ASN A 580 7.05 6.11 12.46
C ASN A 580 5.82 5.42 11.83
N ALA A 581 5.23 6.03 10.80
CA ALA A 581 4.07 5.44 10.11
C ALA A 581 4.41 4.14 9.34
N LEU A 582 5.67 3.94 8.97
CA LEU A 582 6.16 2.74 8.30
C LEU A 582 6.68 1.64 9.26
N ALA A 583 6.60 1.85 10.58
CA ALA A 583 7.05 0.86 11.55
C ALA A 583 6.35 -0.50 11.30
N GLY A 584 7.14 -1.57 11.12
CA GLY A 584 6.64 -2.91 10.79
C GLY A 584 6.29 -3.15 9.31
N LYS A 585 6.48 -2.16 8.41
CA LYS A 585 6.25 -2.28 6.96
C LYS A 585 7.56 -2.10 6.16
N PRO A 586 8.51 -3.06 6.21
CA PRO A 586 9.87 -2.90 5.67
C PRO A 586 9.95 -2.84 4.12
N LYS A 587 8.88 -3.25 3.41
CA LYS A 587 8.79 -3.18 1.94
C LYS A 587 8.22 -1.86 1.43
N ASN A 588 7.78 -0.99 2.34
CA ASN A 588 7.12 0.25 2.02
C ASN A 588 8.13 1.39 2.11
N GLN A 589 7.99 2.32 1.19
CA GLN A 589 8.64 3.63 1.22
C GLN A 589 7.55 4.69 1.26
N ALA A 590 7.84 5.83 1.87
CA ALA A 590 6.92 6.95 1.92
C ALA A 590 7.64 8.27 1.68
N LEU A 591 6.94 9.20 1.04
CA LEU A 591 7.46 10.52 0.69
C LEU A 591 6.38 11.59 0.93
N TYR A 592 6.82 12.80 1.29
CA TYR A 592 6.01 14.00 1.10
C TYR A 592 6.50 14.74 -0.14
N VAL A 593 5.57 15.11 -1.01
CA VAL A 593 5.88 15.83 -2.25
C VAL A 593 4.90 16.97 -2.48
N ASN A 594 5.30 18.00 -3.22
CA ASN A 594 4.35 18.99 -3.73
C ASN A 594 3.67 18.51 -5.03
N ARG A 595 2.71 19.30 -5.52
CA ARG A 595 1.98 19.06 -6.80
C ARG A 595 2.87 18.88 -8.03
N GLN A 596 4.11 19.37 -8.01
CA GLN A 596 5.08 19.25 -9.11
C GLN A 596 5.98 18.01 -8.95
N GLY A 597 5.82 17.23 -7.89
CA GLY A 597 6.65 16.07 -7.58
C GLY A 597 7.99 16.41 -6.93
N LEU A 598 8.18 17.64 -6.45
CA LEU A 598 9.34 18.00 -5.63
C LEU A 598 9.24 17.27 -4.29
N VAL A 599 10.27 16.52 -3.93
CA VAL A 599 10.36 15.80 -2.68
C VAL A 599 10.68 16.77 -1.55
N LEU A 600 9.79 16.83 -0.55
CA LEU A 600 9.97 17.61 0.67
C LEU A 600 10.66 16.76 1.75
N ALA A 601 10.25 15.50 1.88
CA ALA A 601 10.86 14.50 2.74
C ALA A 601 10.65 13.09 2.17
N SER A 602 11.54 12.16 2.50
CA SER A 602 11.53 10.79 1.97
C SER A 602 12.18 9.81 2.93
N THR A 603 11.65 8.58 2.97
CA THR A 603 12.31 7.43 3.61
C THR A 603 13.22 6.66 2.66
N ASP A 604 13.19 6.99 1.36
CA ASP A 604 14.05 6.42 0.33
C ASP A 604 15.28 7.32 0.11
N PRO A 605 16.50 6.85 0.43
CA PRO A 605 17.73 7.60 0.19
C PRO A 605 17.99 7.91 -1.29
N ALA A 606 17.41 7.16 -2.23
CA ALA A 606 17.54 7.44 -3.66
C ALA A 606 16.68 8.63 -4.12
N SER A 607 15.71 9.05 -3.30
CA SER A 607 14.81 10.17 -3.55
C SER A 607 14.93 11.21 -2.42
N PRO A 608 16.07 11.89 -2.23
CA PRO A 608 16.28 12.81 -1.12
C PRO A 608 15.43 14.10 -1.25
N PRO A 609 15.23 14.85 -0.15
CA PRO A 609 14.64 16.19 -0.20
C PRO A 609 15.29 17.08 -1.27
N GLY A 610 14.47 17.86 -1.98
CA GLY A 610 14.89 18.71 -3.10
C GLY A 610 15.00 18.00 -4.46
N SER A 611 14.94 16.67 -4.50
CA SER A 611 14.85 15.91 -5.76
C SER A 611 13.42 15.92 -6.33
N THR A 612 13.24 15.42 -7.57
CA THR A 612 11.91 15.24 -8.17
C THR A 612 11.61 13.76 -8.34
N VAL A 613 10.50 13.30 -7.79
CA VAL A 613 10.09 11.90 -7.91
C VAL A 613 9.51 11.62 -9.30
N GLN A 614 9.90 10.49 -9.88
CA GLN A 614 9.29 9.98 -11.11
C GLN A 614 8.21 8.95 -10.75
N LEU A 615 6.95 9.30 -10.98
CA LEU A 615 5.81 8.45 -10.67
C LEU A 615 5.36 7.66 -11.90
N PRO A 616 4.81 6.44 -11.70
CA PRO A 616 4.31 5.64 -12.81
C PRO A 616 3.07 6.25 -13.50
N SER A 617 2.37 7.17 -12.82
CA SER A 617 1.23 7.87 -13.38
C SER A 617 1.14 9.31 -12.87
N PRO A 618 1.03 10.32 -13.76
CA PRO A 618 0.93 11.72 -13.34
C PRO A 618 -0.37 12.05 -12.59
N ARG A 619 -1.42 11.22 -12.71
CA ARG A 619 -2.69 11.40 -11.99
C ARG A 619 -2.53 11.36 -10.47
N LEU A 620 -1.51 10.65 -9.97
CA LEU A 620 -1.18 10.59 -8.55
C LEU A 620 -0.82 11.97 -7.97
N LEU A 621 -0.29 12.90 -8.79
CA LEU A 621 -0.05 14.29 -8.38
C LEU A 621 -1.29 15.18 -8.54
N GLN A 622 -2.35 14.68 -9.17
CA GLN A 622 -3.59 15.40 -9.48
C GLN A 622 -4.76 15.01 -8.56
N VAL A 623 -4.51 14.15 -7.56
CA VAL A 623 -5.49 13.75 -6.54
C VAL A 623 -6.09 15.00 -5.88
N GLN A 624 -7.41 15.06 -5.74
CA GLN A 624 -8.08 16.24 -5.19
C GLN A 624 -7.93 16.29 -3.67
N ALA A 625 -8.06 17.49 -3.09
CA ALA A 625 -8.04 17.68 -1.64
C ALA A 625 -9.07 16.76 -0.94
N GLY A 626 -8.64 16.10 0.13
CA GLY A 626 -9.42 15.12 0.88
C GLY A 626 -9.66 13.79 0.17
N GLN A 627 -8.96 13.50 -0.93
CA GLN A 627 -9.05 12.23 -1.65
C GLN A 627 -7.74 11.46 -1.59
N SER A 628 -7.85 10.15 -1.87
CA SER A 628 -6.74 9.22 -1.98
C SER A 628 -6.89 8.39 -3.26
N GLU A 629 -5.78 8.12 -3.92
CA GLU A 629 -5.72 7.26 -5.10
C GLU A 629 -4.55 6.29 -4.95
N ALA A 630 -4.70 5.05 -5.39
CA ALA A 630 -3.62 4.09 -5.45
C ALA A 630 -3.68 3.32 -6.76
N VAL A 631 -2.51 2.96 -7.28
CA VAL A 631 -2.38 2.30 -8.59
C VAL A 631 -1.39 1.16 -8.51
N ILE A 632 -1.66 0.09 -9.23
CA ILE A 632 -0.69 -0.99 -9.46
C ILE A 632 0.05 -0.67 -10.75
N ALA A 633 1.37 -0.61 -10.69
CA ALA A 633 2.20 -0.27 -11.85
C ALA A 633 3.61 -0.85 -11.72
N VAL A 634 4.37 -0.76 -12.81
CA VAL A 634 5.81 -0.97 -12.76
C VAL A 634 6.48 0.35 -12.34
N HIS A 635 7.22 0.31 -11.25
CA HIS A 635 8.02 1.43 -10.75
C HIS A 635 9.43 0.94 -10.48
N GLN A 636 10.44 1.61 -11.05
CA GLN A 636 11.86 1.25 -10.90
C GLN A 636 12.18 -0.24 -11.19
N GLN A 637 11.61 -0.80 -12.27
CA GLN A 637 11.76 -2.23 -12.65
C GLN A 637 11.19 -3.23 -11.61
N GLN A 638 10.27 -2.77 -10.76
CA GLN A 638 9.55 -3.60 -9.81
C GLN A 638 8.04 -3.46 -10.00
N TYR A 639 7.31 -4.54 -9.75
CA TYR A 639 5.86 -4.47 -9.56
C TYR A 639 5.59 -3.79 -8.23
N SER A 640 4.80 -2.72 -8.27
CA SER A 640 4.56 -1.88 -7.10
C SER A 640 3.11 -1.41 -7.02
N ILE A 641 2.66 -1.17 -5.79
CA ILE A 641 1.50 -0.33 -5.51
C ILE A 641 2.02 1.04 -5.13
N VAL A 642 1.53 2.07 -5.83
CA VAL A 642 1.86 3.47 -5.55
C VAL A 642 0.58 4.20 -5.15
N GLY A 643 0.52 4.65 -3.90
CA GLY A 643 -0.57 5.45 -3.36
C GLY A 643 -0.21 6.92 -3.24
N ALA A 644 -1.23 7.77 -3.30
CA ALA A 644 -1.14 9.20 -3.09
C ALA A 644 -2.39 9.70 -2.37
N SER A 645 -2.21 10.56 -1.36
CA SER A 645 -3.32 11.29 -0.71
C SER A 645 -3.02 12.77 -0.63
N VAL A 646 -4.08 13.59 -0.67
CA VAL A 646 -4.03 15.02 -0.36
C VAL A 646 -4.93 15.29 0.83
N SER A 647 -4.44 16.05 1.80
CA SER A 647 -5.21 16.38 3.00
C SER A 647 -6.53 17.09 2.67
N ARG A 648 -7.50 16.96 3.56
CA ARG A 648 -8.74 17.76 3.57
C ARG A 648 -8.58 19.09 4.32
N GLY A 649 -7.40 19.37 4.87
CA GLY A 649 -7.15 20.40 5.88
C GLY A 649 -7.45 19.91 7.31
N TYR A 650 -7.14 20.74 8.30
CA TYR A 650 -7.38 20.45 9.71
C TYR A 650 -7.98 21.68 10.41
N ARG A 651 -9.19 21.53 10.96
CA ARG A 651 -9.99 22.64 11.52
C ARG A 651 -10.10 23.79 10.51
N GLU A 652 -9.66 24.99 10.85
CA GLU A 652 -9.60 26.14 9.94
C GLU A 652 -8.43 26.12 8.94
N PHE A 653 -7.40 25.31 9.18
CA PHE A 653 -6.17 25.29 8.40
C PHE A 653 -6.32 24.60 7.05
N LYS A 654 -5.99 25.32 5.97
CA LYS A 654 -6.24 24.93 4.57
C LYS A 654 -7.72 24.74 4.21
N THR A 655 -8.64 25.14 5.08
CA THR A 655 -10.09 25.06 4.84
C THR A 655 -10.71 26.44 4.72
N THR A 656 -10.45 27.32 5.69
CA THR A 656 -11.09 28.64 5.81
C THR A 656 -10.13 29.77 6.16
N ASP A 657 -8.90 29.47 6.54
CA ASP A 657 -7.85 30.44 6.90
C ASP A 657 -7.27 31.23 5.70
N GLY A 658 -7.51 30.75 4.48
CA GLY A 658 -7.03 31.36 3.24
C GLY A 658 -5.64 30.88 2.79
N TYR A 659 -5.02 29.91 3.48
CA TYR A 659 -3.77 29.30 3.05
C TYR A 659 -4.04 28.10 2.12
N GLY A 660 -3.24 27.98 1.07
CA GLY A 660 -3.38 26.90 0.08
C GLY A 660 -2.01 26.47 -0.45
N ASP A 661 -1.46 25.40 0.12
CA ASP A 661 -0.32 24.66 -0.42
C ASP A 661 -0.58 23.16 -0.27
N ASP A 662 -0.68 22.49 -1.42
CA ASP A 662 -1.00 21.06 -1.47
C ASP A 662 0.29 20.26 -1.37
N VAL A 663 0.46 19.66 -0.19
CA VAL A 663 1.44 18.59 0.05
C VAL A 663 0.73 17.25 -0.05
N LEU A 664 1.32 16.35 -0.83
CA LEU A 664 0.84 14.99 -1.02
C LEU A 664 1.73 14.03 -0.24
N ALA A 665 1.12 13.04 0.41
CA ALA A 665 1.84 11.87 0.88
C ALA A 665 1.80 10.78 -0.18
N LEU A 666 2.94 10.17 -0.45
CA LEU A 666 3.08 9.02 -1.33
C LEU A 666 3.49 7.79 -0.54
N SER A 667 2.98 6.63 -0.92
CA SER A 667 3.51 5.34 -0.47
C SER A 667 3.82 4.45 -1.66
N ILE A 668 4.93 3.70 -1.57
CA ILE A 668 5.39 2.76 -2.59
C ILE A 668 5.63 1.44 -1.89
N GLU A 669 4.83 0.42 -2.22
CA GLU A 669 5.02 -0.95 -1.78
C GLU A 669 5.47 -1.80 -2.97
N THR A 670 6.48 -2.65 -2.76
CA THR A 670 7.12 -3.43 -3.83
C THR A 670 6.88 -4.93 -3.65
N PHE A 671 6.50 -5.61 -4.74
CA PHE A 671 6.15 -7.05 -4.74
C PHE A 671 7.26 -7.94 -5.30
N GLY A 672 8.04 -7.43 -6.26
CA GLY A 672 9.09 -8.18 -6.92
C GLY A 672 9.62 -7.48 -8.17
N GLN A 673 10.75 -7.95 -8.71
CA GLN A 673 11.29 -7.43 -9.97
C GLN A 673 10.45 -7.86 -11.17
N VAL A 674 10.36 -7.01 -12.19
CA VAL A 674 9.68 -7.34 -13.44
C VAL A 674 10.36 -8.52 -14.14
N GLU A 675 9.65 -9.63 -14.28
CA GLU A 675 10.09 -10.78 -15.07
C GLU A 675 9.54 -10.65 -16.50
N THR A 676 10.42 -10.73 -17.50
CA THR A 676 10.06 -10.65 -18.93
C THR A 676 9.49 -11.97 -19.50
N ASP A 677 9.35 -13.01 -18.69
CA ASP A 677 9.05 -14.38 -19.13
C ASP A 677 7.56 -14.77 -18.97
N SER A 678 6.65 -14.03 -19.59
CA SER A 678 5.20 -14.29 -19.55
C SER A 678 4.71 -15.23 -20.67
N HIS A 679 5.31 -16.42 -20.83
CA HIS A 679 4.86 -17.42 -21.81
C HIS A 679 3.79 -18.40 -21.29
N GLY A 680 3.50 -18.41 -19.98
CA GLY A 680 2.73 -19.49 -19.32
C GLY A 680 1.21 -19.53 -19.57
N LEU A 681 0.57 -18.45 -20.05
CA LEU A 681 -0.90 -18.33 -20.05
C LEU A 681 -1.58 -18.19 -21.43
N VAL A 682 -0.81 -18.12 -22.53
CA VAL A 682 -1.39 -18.00 -23.90
C VAL A 682 -2.14 -19.28 -24.33
N GLN A 683 -1.96 -20.39 -23.62
CA GLN A 683 -2.50 -21.71 -23.98
C GLN A 683 -4.03 -21.81 -23.87
N ALA A 684 -4.70 -20.95 -23.10
CA ALA A 684 -6.14 -20.99 -22.90
C ALA A 684 -6.96 -20.43 -24.09
N ALA A 685 -6.34 -19.68 -25.00
CA ALA A 685 -7.04 -18.98 -26.09
C ALA A 685 -7.37 -19.87 -27.31
N HIS A 686 -6.79 -21.07 -27.44
CA HIS A 686 -6.97 -21.93 -28.61
C HIS A 686 -7.63 -23.28 -28.30
N ALA A 687 -8.61 -23.30 -27.38
CA ALA A 687 -9.43 -24.51 -27.19
C ALA A 687 -10.05 -24.93 -28.54
N VAL A 688 -9.78 -26.16 -28.97
CA VAL A 688 -10.41 -26.74 -30.18
C VAL A 688 -11.74 -27.35 -29.74
N ASP A 689 -12.84 -26.81 -30.25
CA ASP A 689 -14.17 -27.37 -30.01
C ASP A 689 -14.25 -28.77 -30.60
N GLY A 690 -14.83 -29.71 -29.84
CA GLY A 690 -14.93 -31.13 -30.20
C GLY A 690 -15.46 -31.32 -31.62
N THR A 691 -14.57 -31.73 -32.52
CA THR A 691 -14.85 -31.86 -33.95
C THR A 691 -15.28 -33.30 -34.26
N GLY A 692 -16.59 -33.50 -34.38
CA GLY A 692 -17.22 -34.61 -35.11
C GLY A 692 -17.11 -36.02 -34.52
N SER A 693 -18.27 -36.62 -34.18
CA SER A 693 -18.48 -38.06 -33.89
C SER A 693 -18.29 -38.98 -35.14
N GLY A 694 -17.52 -38.55 -36.14
CA GLY A 694 -17.54 -39.11 -37.49
C GLY A 694 -16.55 -40.25 -37.70
N ILE A 695 -17.06 -41.41 -38.14
CA ILE A 695 -16.25 -42.47 -38.74
C ILE A 695 -15.68 -41.92 -40.06
N GLY A 696 -14.43 -41.43 -40.07
CA GLY A 696 -13.72 -41.06 -41.31
C GLY A 696 -12.81 -39.81 -41.31
N GLY A 697 -12.45 -39.22 -40.17
CA GLY A 697 -11.47 -38.12 -40.10
C GLY A 697 -10.03 -38.56 -39.81
N VAL A 698 -9.14 -37.57 -39.65
CA VAL A 698 -7.71 -37.76 -39.34
C VAL A 698 -7.43 -37.34 -37.90
N GLU A 699 -6.76 -38.22 -37.13
CA GLU A 699 -6.28 -37.89 -35.79
C GLU A 699 -4.98 -37.08 -35.88
N MET A 700 -4.99 -35.89 -35.31
CA MET A 700 -3.88 -34.94 -35.34
C MET A 700 -3.40 -34.64 -33.92
N ALA A 701 -2.11 -34.84 -33.70
CA ALA A 701 -1.39 -34.50 -32.49
C ALA A 701 -0.97 -33.03 -32.54
N THR A 702 -1.59 -32.19 -31.70
CA THR A 702 -1.39 -30.74 -31.69
C THR A 702 -0.50 -30.27 -30.54
N PHE A 703 0.30 -29.23 -30.78
CA PHE A 703 1.28 -28.68 -29.83
C PHE A 703 1.65 -27.24 -30.19
N TYR A 704 2.27 -26.53 -29.24
CA TYR A 704 2.67 -25.14 -29.38
C TYR A 704 4.15 -24.99 -29.75
N VAL A 705 4.44 -24.05 -30.64
CA VAL A 705 5.78 -23.51 -30.87
C VAL A 705 5.68 -21.99 -30.74
N GLY A 706 6.26 -21.43 -29.68
CA GLY A 706 5.96 -20.06 -29.25
C GLY A 706 4.47 -19.91 -28.93
N ALA A 707 3.83 -18.88 -29.50
CA ALA A 707 2.39 -18.64 -29.37
C ALA A 707 1.54 -19.35 -30.45
N GLN A 708 2.16 -20.00 -31.44
CA GLN A 708 1.45 -20.58 -32.58
C GLN A 708 1.15 -22.07 -32.37
N LEU A 709 -0.02 -22.50 -32.84
CA LEU A 709 -0.48 -23.89 -32.74
C LEU A 709 -0.13 -24.66 -34.02
N PHE A 710 0.55 -25.79 -33.84
CA PHE A 710 0.96 -26.72 -34.89
C PHE A 710 0.33 -28.11 -34.67
N ALA A 711 0.33 -28.91 -35.74
CA ALA A 711 -0.18 -30.27 -35.74
C ALA A 711 0.72 -31.22 -36.52
N LEU A 712 0.76 -32.47 -36.08
CA LEU A 712 1.32 -33.62 -36.80
C LEU A 712 0.26 -34.71 -36.87
N ARG A 713 0.28 -35.54 -37.92
CA ARG A 713 -0.57 -36.74 -37.94
C ARG A 713 -0.19 -37.63 -36.77
N ALA A 714 -1.16 -38.05 -35.97
CA ALA A 714 -0.90 -38.81 -34.75
C ALA A 714 -0.13 -40.12 -35.03
N GLU A 715 -0.36 -40.73 -36.20
CA GLU A 715 0.35 -41.94 -36.67
C GLU A 715 1.87 -41.74 -36.89
N SER A 716 2.32 -40.50 -37.09
CA SER A 716 3.75 -40.17 -37.28
C SER A 716 4.46 -39.83 -35.96
N VAL A 717 3.71 -39.83 -34.85
CA VAL A 717 4.20 -39.49 -33.52
C VAL A 717 4.33 -40.76 -32.71
N LEU A 718 5.45 -40.90 -32.02
CA LEU A 718 5.67 -42.01 -31.08
C LEU A 718 5.26 -41.63 -29.67
N GLU A 719 5.80 -40.54 -29.14
CA GLU A 719 5.62 -40.14 -27.74
C GLU A 719 6.13 -38.71 -27.55
N ALA A 720 5.76 -38.10 -26.43
CA ALA A 720 6.32 -36.86 -25.92
C ALA A 720 7.07 -37.09 -24.60
N LEU A 721 8.25 -36.46 -24.49
CA LEU A 721 9.19 -36.60 -23.37
C LEU A 721 9.60 -35.22 -22.82
N PRO A 722 10.04 -35.09 -21.55
CA PRO A 722 10.42 -33.80 -20.97
C PRO A 722 11.70 -33.25 -21.57
N ALA A 723 11.70 -31.96 -21.94
CA ALA A 723 12.89 -31.31 -22.47
C ALA A 723 14.05 -31.24 -21.46
N ALA A 724 13.75 -31.30 -20.15
CA ALA A 724 14.75 -31.42 -19.10
C ALA A 724 15.60 -32.71 -19.19
N ALA A 725 15.12 -33.74 -19.92
CA ALA A 725 15.86 -34.99 -20.13
C ALA A 725 16.81 -34.95 -21.35
N ILE A 726 16.90 -33.81 -22.05
CA ILE A 726 17.86 -33.64 -23.15
C ILE A 726 19.28 -33.60 -22.57
N SER A 727 20.12 -34.53 -23.03
CA SER A 727 21.56 -34.49 -22.79
C SER A 727 22.23 -33.64 -23.86
N PRO A 728 22.86 -32.50 -23.52
CA PRO A 728 23.64 -31.74 -24.49
C PRO A 728 24.80 -32.60 -24.99
N VAL A 729 25.05 -32.57 -26.30
CA VAL A 729 26.19 -33.25 -26.90
C VAL A 729 26.94 -32.26 -27.78
N SER A 730 28.26 -32.43 -27.89
CA SER A 730 29.12 -31.65 -28.78
C SER A 730 28.88 -32.05 -30.25
N ALA A 731 27.68 -31.83 -30.77
CA ALA A 731 27.31 -32.07 -32.15
C ALA A 731 27.77 -30.91 -33.03
N GLY A 732 29.09 -30.77 -33.21
CA GLY A 732 29.70 -29.66 -33.98
C GLY A 732 29.36 -29.59 -35.47
N ARG A 733 28.29 -30.24 -35.97
CA ARG A 733 27.95 -30.33 -37.41
C ARG A 733 26.46 -30.44 -37.76
N LEU A 734 25.52 -30.43 -36.81
CA LEU A 734 24.08 -30.56 -37.13
C LEU A 734 23.34 -29.24 -36.82
N PRO A 735 22.79 -28.53 -37.83
CA PRO A 735 21.99 -27.33 -37.62
C PRO A 735 20.79 -27.61 -36.70
N TYR A 736 20.44 -26.65 -35.84
CA TYR A 736 19.29 -26.71 -34.91
C TYR A 736 19.35 -27.84 -33.86
N CYS A 737 20.43 -28.61 -33.77
CA CYS A 737 20.55 -29.74 -32.85
C CYS A 737 20.81 -29.26 -31.41
N LEU A 738 19.96 -29.69 -30.48
CA LEU A 738 20.07 -29.38 -29.06
C LEU A 738 20.83 -30.46 -28.27
N GLY A 739 20.72 -31.72 -28.69
CA GLY A 739 21.31 -32.84 -27.96
C GLY A 739 20.72 -34.19 -28.32
N THR A 740 20.88 -35.15 -27.43
CA THR A 740 20.25 -36.47 -27.50
C THR A 740 19.32 -36.71 -26.32
N LEU A 741 18.33 -37.58 -26.52
CA LEU A 741 17.37 -37.95 -25.49
C LEU A 741 17.17 -39.47 -25.50
N ALA A 742 17.21 -40.08 -24.31
CA ALA A 742 17.00 -41.51 -24.12
C ALA A 742 15.50 -41.85 -24.12
N ARG A 743 15.11 -42.86 -24.89
CA ARG A 743 13.75 -43.40 -24.92
C ARG A 743 13.67 -44.62 -24.02
N HIS A 744 12.58 -44.75 -23.27
CA HIS A 744 12.39 -45.84 -22.32
C HIS A 744 11.12 -46.64 -22.63
N ALA A 745 11.18 -47.96 -22.46
CA ALA A 745 10.00 -48.82 -22.39
C ALA A 745 10.19 -49.81 -21.24
N GLN A 746 9.16 -49.96 -20.39
CA GLN A 746 9.21 -50.84 -19.22
C GLN A 746 10.45 -50.62 -18.31
N GLY A 747 10.89 -49.36 -18.19
CA GLY A 747 12.06 -48.98 -17.37
C GLY A 747 13.43 -49.20 -18.02
N GLN A 748 13.51 -49.80 -19.21
CA GLN A 748 14.77 -49.98 -19.94
C GLN A 748 14.93 -48.99 -21.09
N VAL A 749 16.17 -48.57 -21.35
CA VAL A 749 16.50 -47.70 -22.49
C VAL A 749 16.32 -48.49 -23.78
N THR A 750 15.41 -48.04 -24.63
CA THR A 750 15.11 -48.68 -25.94
C THR A 750 15.88 -48.04 -27.09
N GLY A 751 16.46 -46.87 -26.89
CA GLY A 751 17.30 -46.18 -27.88
C GLY A 751 17.48 -44.70 -27.56
N TYR A 752 18.23 -44.00 -28.41
CA TYR A 752 18.45 -42.56 -28.32
C TYR A 752 17.93 -41.86 -29.58
N VAL A 753 17.40 -40.65 -29.42
CA VAL A 753 16.99 -39.79 -30.53
C VAL A 753 17.73 -38.46 -30.48
N TRP A 754 18.03 -37.92 -31.66
CA TRP A 754 18.53 -36.55 -31.81
C TRP A 754 17.37 -35.56 -31.62
N VAL A 755 17.60 -34.52 -30.84
CA VAL A 755 16.59 -33.49 -30.55
C VAL A 755 16.96 -32.19 -31.26
N PHE A 756 16.02 -31.66 -32.04
CA PHE A 756 16.18 -30.43 -32.82
C PHE A 756 15.23 -29.33 -32.33
N ASP A 757 15.68 -28.08 -32.37
CA ASP A 757 14.88 -26.91 -32.03
C ASP A 757 13.93 -26.54 -33.19
N LEU A 758 12.65 -26.85 -33.04
CA LEU A 758 11.64 -26.54 -34.05
C LEU A 758 11.35 -25.05 -34.15
N GLY A 759 11.44 -24.32 -33.03
CA GLY A 759 11.25 -22.87 -33.03
C GLY A 759 12.37 -22.16 -33.77
N GLU A 760 13.62 -22.60 -33.57
CA GLU A 760 14.77 -22.09 -34.33
C GLU A 760 14.65 -22.40 -35.82
N LEU A 761 14.18 -23.61 -36.16
CA LEU A 761 13.94 -24.00 -37.55
C LEU A 761 12.87 -23.13 -38.23
N LEU A 762 11.79 -22.78 -37.52
CA LEU A 762 10.66 -22.02 -38.08
C LEU A 762 10.89 -20.50 -38.09
N THR A 763 11.60 -19.97 -37.10
CA THR A 763 11.70 -18.52 -36.86
C THR A 763 13.13 -17.96 -37.00
N GLY A 764 14.14 -18.83 -37.05
CA GLY A 764 15.56 -18.44 -37.01
C GLY A 764 16.05 -18.01 -35.63
N GLN A 765 15.20 -17.99 -34.60
CA GLN A 765 15.55 -17.64 -33.23
C GLN A 765 15.54 -18.87 -32.34
N ARG A 766 16.63 -19.07 -31.60
CA ARG A 766 16.77 -20.22 -30.71
C ARG A 766 15.73 -20.18 -29.60
N THR A 767 15.03 -21.30 -29.39
CA THR A 767 13.99 -21.41 -28.37
C THR A 767 14.63 -21.48 -26.98
N ARG A 768 14.16 -20.64 -26.07
CA ARG A 768 14.52 -20.76 -24.65
C ARG A 768 13.77 -21.94 -24.02
N LEU A 769 14.53 -22.85 -23.40
CA LEU A 769 13.96 -23.98 -22.69
C LEU A 769 13.25 -23.50 -21.42
N THR A 770 12.00 -23.91 -21.26
CA THR A 770 11.19 -23.70 -20.05
C THR A 770 10.83 -25.05 -19.43
N GLU A 771 10.31 -25.05 -18.21
CA GLU A 771 9.84 -26.29 -17.58
C GLU A 771 8.63 -26.91 -18.32
N GLN A 772 7.86 -26.12 -19.05
CA GLN A 772 6.75 -26.59 -19.89
C GLN A 772 7.23 -27.24 -21.18
N SER A 773 8.48 -27.00 -21.60
CA SER A 773 9.00 -27.47 -22.89
C SER A 773 9.06 -28.99 -22.99
N GLN A 774 8.75 -29.49 -24.19
CA GLN A 774 8.54 -30.91 -24.46
C GLN A 774 9.33 -31.32 -25.69
N VAL A 775 9.68 -32.59 -25.78
CA VAL A 775 10.25 -33.19 -26.98
C VAL A 775 9.23 -34.14 -27.57
N VAL A 776 8.72 -33.81 -28.75
CA VAL A 776 7.84 -34.71 -29.51
C VAL A 776 8.72 -35.62 -30.37
N VAL A 777 8.63 -36.92 -30.14
CA VAL A 777 9.38 -37.93 -30.88
C VAL A 777 8.55 -38.42 -32.07
N LEU A 778 9.14 -38.33 -33.25
CA LEU A 778 8.51 -38.69 -34.53
C LEU A 778 9.16 -39.94 -35.12
N GLU A 779 8.37 -40.72 -35.84
CA GLU A 779 8.85 -41.83 -36.66
C GLU A 779 8.40 -41.64 -38.10
N HIS A 780 9.35 -41.75 -39.03
CA HIS A 780 9.06 -41.76 -40.45
C HIS A 780 10.03 -42.70 -41.15
N GLY A 781 9.49 -43.79 -41.73
CA GLY A 781 10.30 -44.91 -42.21
C GLY A 781 11.05 -45.58 -41.05
N ALA A 782 12.36 -45.83 -41.22
CA ALA A 782 13.20 -46.44 -40.19
C ALA A 782 13.88 -45.42 -39.23
N ARG A 783 13.52 -44.13 -39.33
CA ARG A 783 14.22 -43.05 -38.63
C ARG A 783 13.35 -42.45 -37.52
N LYS A 784 13.99 -42.16 -36.39
CA LYS A 784 13.37 -41.52 -35.21
C LYS A 784 14.11 -40.24 -34.87
N LEU A 785 13.36 -39.17 -34.62
CA LEU A 785 13.92 -37.87 -34.23
C LEU A 785 13.01 -37.19 -33.20
N GLY A 786 13.57 -36.34 -32.36
CA GLY A 786 12.84 -35.48 -31.45
C GLY A 786 12.82 -34.04 -31.96
N VAL A 787 11.68 -33.37 -31.81
CA VAL A 787 11.57 -31.91 -31.97
C VAL A 787 11.19 -31.26 -30.66
N LEU A 788 11.91 -30.19 -30.29
CA LEU A 788 11.56 -29.35 -29.16
C LEU A 788 10.32 -28.52 -29.50
N VAL A 789 9.33 -28.57 -28.63
CA VAL A 789 8.10 -27.78 -28.70
C VAL A 789 7.89 -27.03 -27.38
N SER A 790 7.17 -25.92 -27.42
CA SER A 790 6.93 -25.06 -26.25
C SER A 790 6.01 -25.73 -25.23
N ALA A 791 4.92 -26.37 -25.68
CA ALA A 791 4.00 -27.12 -24.82
C ALA A 791 3.12 -28.10 -25.64
N LEU A 792 2.54 -29.11 -25.01
CA LEU A 792 1.53 -29.98 -25.65
C LEU A 792 0.14 -29.34 -25.58
N HIS A 793 -0.67 -29.55 -26.62
CA HIS A 793 -2.06 -29.09 -26.63
C HIS A 793 -3.03 -30.26 -26.42
N GLY A 794 -3.20 -31.13 -27.41
CA GLY A 794 -4.10 -32.29 -27.37
C GLY A 794 -4.03 -33.15 -28.63
N VAL A 795 -4.68 -34.32 -28.63
CA VAL A 795 -4.88 -35.14 -29.83
C VAL A 795 -6.35 -35.02 -30.25
N HIS A 796 -6.59 -34.50 -31.44
CA HIS A 796 -7.92 -34.14 -31.92
C HIS A 796 -8.26 -34.86 -33.22
N HIS A 797 -9.54 -35.13 -33.42
CA HIS A 797 -10.05 -35.73 -34.65
C HIS A 797 -10.58 -34.64 -35.58
N PHE A 798 -10.01 -34.49 -36.77
CA PHE A 798 -10.45 -33.49 -37.74
C PHE A 798 -11.06 -34.15 -38.97
N GLU A 799 -12.21 -33.67 -39.40
CA GLU A 799 -12.81 -34.09 -40.67
C GLU A 799 -11.90 -33.69 -41.84
N HIS A 800 -11.78 -34.54 -42.86
CA HIS A 800 -10.95 -34.25 -44.04
C HIS A 800 -11.30 -32.90 -44.70
N ALA A 801 -12.57 -32.48 -44.67
CA ALA A 801 -13.02 -31.20 -45.22
C ALA A 801 -12.46 -29.97 -44.48
N SER A 802 -12.02 -30.13 -43.23
CA SER A 802 -11.40 -29.05 -42.43
C SER A 802 -9.91 -28.87 -42.71
N ILE A 803 -9.28 -29.83 -43.39
CA ILE A 803 -7.86 -29.81 -43.76
C ILE A 803 -7.74 -29.28 -45.19
N ILE A 804 -7.08 -28.13 -45.35
CA ILE A 804 -6.85 -27.50 -46.64
C ILE A 804 -5.36 -27.44 -46.97
N PRO A 805 -4.95 -27.46 -48.25
CA PRO A 805 -3.56 -27.24 -48.61
C PRO A 805 -3.10 -25.84 -48.19
N ALA A 806 -1.86 -25.74 -47.72
CA ALA A 806 -1.25 -24.45 -47.41
C ALA A 806 -1.08 -23.61 -48.71
N PRO A 807 -1.22 -22.27 -48.67
CA PRO A 807 -1.01 -21.43 -49.84
C PRO A 807 0.41 -21.59 -50.39
N SER A 808 0.54 -22.00 -51.66
CA SER A 808 1.84 -22.19 -52.31
C SER A 808 2.39 -20.87 -52.87
N MET A 809 3.66 -20.56 -52.60
CA MET A 809 4.42 -19.53 -53.32
C MET A 809 5.22 -20.17 -54.45
N THR A 810 5.22 -19.57 -55.65
CA THR A 810 5.91 -20.09 -56.84
C THR A 810 7.42 -20.18 -56.60
N GLY A 811 7.97 -21.40 -56.63
CA GLY A 811 9.42 -21.67 -56.56
C GLY A 811 9.94 -22.37 -55.30
N GLY A 812 9.09 -22.71 -54.33
CA GLY A 812 9.50 -23.41 -53.10
C GLY A 812 9.54 -24.93 -53.26
N GLY A 813 10.66 -25.58 -52.90
CA GLY A 813 10.70 -27.04 -52.67
C GLY A 813 9.84 -27.49 -51.48
N ASP A 814 9.89 -28.77 -51.12
CA ASP A 814 9.15 -29.41 -49.99
C ASP A 814 8.87 -28.44 -48.83
N MET A 815 7.63 -27.94 -48.73
CA MET A 815 7.24 -27.00 -47.67
C MET A 815 7.15 -27.73 -46.33
N LEU A 816 7.70 -27.12 -45.27
CA LEU A 816 7.66 -27.65 -43.92
C LEU A 816 6.22 -27.72 -43.37
N VAL A 817 5.39 -26.73 -43.73
CA VAL A 817 3.95 -26.70 -43.48
C VAL A 817 3.24 -26.96 -44.80
N SER A 818 2.64 -28.14 -44.96
CA SER A 818 1.99 -28.52 -46.23
C SER A 818 0.46 -28.34 -46.20
N GLU A 819 -0.14 -28.38 -45.02
CA GLU A 819 -1.59 -28.31 -44.82
C GLU A 819 -1.93 -27.35 -43.67
N LEU A 820 -3.14 -26.78 -43.70
CA LEU A 820 -3.73 -25.98 -42.62
C LEU A 820 -5.06 -26.61 -42.20
N ILE A 821 -5.32 -26.69 -40.89
CA ILE A 821 -6.61 -27.12 -40.36
C ILE A 821 -7.44 -25.89 -39.98
N LYS A 822 -8.67 -25.81 -40.48
CA LYS A 822 -9.69 -24.84 -40.07
C LYS A 822 -10.45 -25.37 -38.86
N ALA A 823 -9.94 -25.13 -37.66
CA ALA A 823 -10.62 -25.47 -36.41
C ALA A 823 -11.66 -24.38 -36.03
N ASN A 824 -12.61 -24.72 -35.16
CA ASN A 824 -13.63 -23.81 -34.61
C ASN A 824 -14.38 -23.01 -35.70
N ARG A 825 -14.87 -23.71 -36.73
CA ARG A 825 -15.56 -23.11 -37.89
C ARG A 825 -14.71 -22.04 -38.63
N GLY A 826 -13.38 -22.16 -38.57
CA GLY A 826 -12.44 -21.27 -39.24
C GLY A 826 -11.92 -20.11 -38.39
N ALA A 827 -12.32 -20.01 -37.12
CA ALA A 827 -11.79 -19.01 -36.19
C ALA A 827 -10.35 -19.31 -35.74
N LEU A 828 -9.90 -20.57 -35.88
CA LEU A 828 -8.57 -21.02 -35.51
C LEU A 828 -7.92 -21.76 -36.68
N LEU A 829 -6.70 -21.34 -37.06
CA LEU A 829 -5.89 -22.01 -38.05
C LEU A 829 -4.74 -22.76 -37.38
N VAL A 830 -4.64 -24.06 -37.65
CA VAL A 830 -3.55 -24.91 -37.13
C VAL A 830 -2.64 -25.33 -38.26
N GLN A 831 -1.34 -25.12 -38.10
CA GLN A 831 -0.34 -25.40 -39.13
C GLN A 831 0.11 -26.86 -39.07
N CYS A 832 -0.07 -27.62 -40.14
CA CYS A 832 0.33 -29.04 -40.18
C CYS A 832 1.76 -29.19 -40.69
N ILE A 833 2.63 -29.70 -39.82
CA ILE A 833 4.02 -29.99 -40.18
C ILE A 833 4.06 -31.28 -40.98
N ASN A 834 4.82 -31.30 -42.06
CA ASN A 834 5.07 -32.50 -42.84
C ASN A 834 6.32 -33.23 -42.30
N PRO A 835 6.19 -34.45 -41.73
CA PRO A 835 7.33 -35.19 -41.18
C PRO A 835 8.44 -35.48 -42.21
N HIS A 836 8.07 -35.69 -43.48
CA HIS A 836 9.02 -35.94 -44.56
C HIS A 836 9.83 -34.69 -44.87
N SER A 837 9.15 -33.55 -45.08
CA SER A 837 9.82 -32.26 -45.34
C SER A 837 10.70 -31.84 -44.17
N LEU A 838 10.27 -32.08 -42.93
CA LEU A 838 11.04 -31.80 -41.71
C LEU A 838 12.35 -32.61 -41.70
N LEU A 839 12.28 -33.91 -41.96
CA LEU A 839 13.46 -34.78 -42.06
C LEU A 839 14.42 -34.36 -43.16
N ASN A 840 13.90 -34.01 -44.34
CA ASN A 840 14.72 -33.54 -45.46
C ASN A 840 15.43 -32.23 -45.11
N THR A 841 14.73 -31.30 -44.46
CA THR A 841 15.29 -30.00 -44.05
C THR A 841 16.41 -30.15 -43.03
N LEU A 842 16.24 -31.00 -42.03
CA LEU A 842 17.25 -31.28 -41.00
C LEU A 842 18.50 -32.02 -41.54
N GLN A 843 18.42 -32.59 -42.76
CA GLN A 843 19.51 -33.35 -43.40
C GLN A 843 20.27 -32.57 -44.46
N ARG A 844 19.78 -31.41 -44.90
CA ARG A 844 20.48 -30.59 -45.90
C ARG A 844 21.80 -30.04 -45.32
N LYS A 845 22.91 -30.28 -46.03
CA LYS A 845 24.22 -29.72 -45.67
C LYS A 845 24.19 -28.19 -45.84
N PRO A 846 24.83 -27.41 -44.96
CA PRO A 846 24.99 -25.97 -45.18
C PRO A 846 25.91 -25.77 -46.40
N GLY A 847 25.31 -25.48 -47.56
CA GLY A 847 26.04 -25.33 -48.83
C GLY A 847 25.19 -25.36 -50.11
N GLU A 848 23.95 -25.86 -50.07
CA GLU A 848 23.04 -25.84 -51.23
C GLU A 848 21.87 -24.88 -51.02
N VAL A 849 22.16 -23.58 -50.90
CA VAL A 849 21.20 -22.52 -51.25
C VAL A 849 21.90 -21.67 -52.30
N ALA A 850 21.55 -21.91 -53.56
CA ALA A 850 22.01 -21.10 -54.67
C ALA A 850 21.54 -19.66 -54.47
N ILE A 851 22.51 -18.75 -54.45
CA ILE A 851 22.32 -17.30 -54.45
C ILE A 851 21.65 -16.94 -55.78
N ALA A 852 20.34 -16.69 -55.76
CA ALA A 852 19.71 -15.86 -56.78
C ALA A 852 20.00 -14.41 -56.40
N ALA A 853 21.04 -13.84 -57.01
CA ALA A 853 21.36 -12.42 -56.89
C ALA A 853 20.18 -11.58 -57.41
N PRO A 854 19.76 -10.50 -56.72
CA PRO A 854 18.86 -9.54 -57.32
C PRO A 854 19.62 -8.76 -58.41
N ALA A 855 19.04 -8.73 -59.60
CA ALA A 855 19.48 -7.84 -60.67
C ALA A 855 19.32 -6.39 -60.20
N VAL A 856 20.35 -5.59 -60.47
CA VAL A 856 20.35 -4.14 -60.28
C VAL A 856 19.42 -3.53 -61.32
N GLU A 857 18.31 -2.95 -60.85
CA GLU A 857 17.74 -1.67 -61.30
C GLU A 857 16.78 -1.10 -60.24
#